data_AF-A0A8C0QUJ6-F1
#
_entry.id   AF-A0A8C0QUJ6-F1
#
_cell.length_a   1.000
_cell.length_b   1.000
_cell.length_c   1.000
_cell.angle_alpha   90.00
_cell.angle_beta   90.00
_cell.angle_gamma   90.00
#
_symmetry.space_group_name_H-M   'P 1'
#
loop_
_entity.id
_entity.type
_entity.pdbx_description
1 polymer ?
#
loop_
_entity_poly.entity_id
_entity_poly.type
_entity_poly.pdbx_seq_one_letter_code
_entity_poly.pdbx_strand_id
1 'polypeptide(L)'
;MLTDRAPRLNHPNVVAARDVPEGMQNLAPNDLPLLAMEYCQGGDLRKYLNQFENCCGLREGAILTLLSDIASALRYLHENRIIHRDLKPENIVLQQGEQRLIHKIIDLGYAKELDQGSLCTSFVGTLQYLAPELLEQQKYTVTVDYWSFGTLAFECITGFRPFLPNWQPVQWHSKVRQKSEMDIVVSEDLNGAVKFSSSLPYPNNLNSILAQRLEKWLQLMLMWHPRQRGTDPVYGPNGCFKALDDILNLKLVHILNMVTGIIHTYPVTEDESLQNLKARIQHDTGIPEKDQELLQEAGLALIPDKPAAQCISDGKLNEGRTLDMDLVFLFDNSKIAYETQISPRPQPESVSCILQEPKRNLSFFQLRKVWGQVWHSIQTLKEDCNRLQQGQRAAMMNLLRNNSCLSKMKNSMASMSQQLKAKLDFFKTSIQIDLEKYSEQTEFGITSDKLLLAWREMEQAVELCGRENEVKHLVERMMALQTDIVDLQRSPMGRKQGGTLDDLEEQARELYRRLREKPRDQRTDGDSQEMVRLLLQAIQGFEKKVRVIYTQLSKTVVCKQKALELLPKVEEVVSLMNEDEKTVVRLQEKRQKELWNLLKIACSKVRGPVSGSPDSMNASRLSHSGQLLAQPSPAPSSLPEAIKKSEELVAEAHTLCTQLENAMQDTIKEQDQSLRSLDWSWLQTEEEQNSLEQAS
;
A
#
# COMPACT_ATOMS: atom_id res chain seq x y z
N MET A 1 17.09 6.34 -51.38
CA MET A 1 17.54 7.46 -50.53
C MET A 1 17.38 7.17 -49.04
N LEU A 2 16.23 6.71 -48.54
CA LEU A 2 16.11 6.31 -47.11
C LEU A 2 16.66 4.92 -46.78
N THR A 3 16.74 4.01 -47.76
CA THR A 3 17.45 2.72 -47.64
C THR A 3 18.94 2.88 -47.31
N ASP A 4 19.58 3.99 -47.73
CA ASP A 4 20.98 4.31 -47.39
C ASP A 4 21.18 4.78 -45.93
N ARG A 5 20.10 5.16 -45.23
CA ARG A 5 20.17 5.68 -43.85
C ARG A 5 19.35 4.91 -42.82
N ALA A 6 18.55 3.92 -43.21
CA ALA A 6 18.01 2.93 -42.27
C ALA A 6 19.10 2.32 -41.35
N PRO A 7 20.34 2.07 -41.81
CA PRO A 7 21.44 1.63 -40.94
C PRO A 7 21.95 2.68 -39.93
N ARG A 8 21.56 3.96 -40.08
CA ARG A 8 22.01 5.08 -39.23
C ARG A 8 21.04 5.43 -38.11
N LEU A 9 19.82 4.89 -38.13
CA LEU A 9 18.85 5.13 -37.06
C LEU A 9 19.07 4.10 -35.95
N ASN A 10 19.46 4.58 -34.77
CA ASN A 10 19.68 3.75 -33.60
C ASN A 10 19.03 4.41 -32.37
N HIS A 11 17.84 3.93 -32.00
CA HIS A 11 17.08 4.42 -30.87
C HIS A 11 16.26 3.29 -30.26
N PRO A 12 16.14 3.18 -28.91
CA PRO A 12 15.39 2.10 -28.27
C PRO A 12 13.92 2.00 -28.73
N ASN A 13 13.30 3.13 -29.10
CA ASN A 13 11.90 3.20 -29.53
C ASN A 13 11.70 3.34 -31.06
N VAL A 14 12.73 3.04 -31.86
CA VAL A 14 12.62 2.93 -33.33
C VAL A 14 13.13 1.55 -33.71
N VAL A 15 12.43 0.85 -34.61
CA VAL A 15 12.86 -0.48 -35.06
C VAL A 15 14.19 -0.39 -35.79
N ALA A 16 15.18 -1.16 -35.31
CA ALA A 16 16.51 -1.18 -35.88
C ALA A 16 16.54 -1.96 -37.20
N ALA A 17 17.20 -1.39 -38.21
CA ALA A 17 17.61 -2.14 -39.39
C ALA A 17 18.67 -3.18 -38.99
N ARG A 18 18.63 -4.34 -39.66
CA ARG A 18 19.56 -5.45 -39.47
C ARG A 18 20.23 -5.79 -40.80
N ASP A 19 21.36 -6.46 -40.74
CA ASP A 19 21.99 -6.99 -41.93
C ASP A 19 21.10 -8.07 -42.55
N VAL A 20 20.99 -8.05 -43.88
CA VAL A 20 20.28 -9.09 -44.63
C VAL A 20 21.07 -10.39 -44.52
N PRO A 21 20.46 -11.51 -44.08
CA PRO A 21 21.16 -12.78 -43.98
C PRO A 21 21.79 -13.21 -45.31
N GLU A 22 22.96 -13.83 -45.24
CA GLU A 22 23.69 -14.29 -46.43
C GLU A 22 22.80 -15.17 -47.32
N GLY A 23 22.82 -14.89 -48.63
CA GLY A 23 22.03 -15.61 -49.63
C GLY A 23 20.58 -15.14 -49.79
N MET A 24 20.00 -14.37 -48.86
CA MET A 24 18.61 -13.88 -49.01
C MET A 24 18.45 -12.83 -50.10
N GLN A 25 19.47 -12.02 -50.38
CA GLN A 25 19.39 -11.00 -51.44
C GLN A 25 19.17 -11.62 -52.83
N ASN A 26 19.60 -12.87 -53.04
CA ASN A 26 19.38 -13.60 -54.28
C ASN A 26 17.91 -14.04 -54.46
N LEU A 27 17.11 -14.00 -53.39
CA LEU A 27 15.68 -14.31 -53.39
C LEU A 27 14.82 -13.05 -53.51
N ALA A 28 15.43 -11.86 -53.64
CA ALA A 28 14.71 -10.61 -53.80
C ALA A 28 13.89 -10.64 -55.11
N PRO A 29 12.64 -10.15 -55.12
CA PRO A 29 11.77 -10.17 -56.30
C PRO A 29 12.24 -9.23 -57.42
N ASN A 30 13.18 -8.33 -57.12
CA ASN A 30 13.75 -7.33 -58.03
C ASN A 30 15.13 -6.89 -57.52
N ASP A 31 15.81 -6.04 -58.28
CA ASP A 31 17.16 -5.52 -57.96
C ASP A 31 17.18 -4.57 -56.73
N LEU A 32 16.05 -4.35 -56.06
CA LEU A 32 16.01 -3.53 -54.85
C LEU A 32 16.55 -4.32 -53.63
N PRO A 33 17.30 -3.67 -52.73
CA PRO A 33 17.79 -4.31 -51.52
C PRO A 33 16.65 -4.72 -50.60
N LEU A 34 16.78 -5.87 -49.93
CA LEU A 34 15.88 -6.26 -48.85
C LEU A 34 16.10 -5.36 -47.63
N LEU A 35 15.01 -5.05 -46.91
CA LEU A 35 15.07 -4.35 -45.62
C LEU A 35 14.88 -5.37 -44.48
N ALA A 36 15.98 -5.88 -43.96
CA ALA A 36 15.96 -6.69 -42.75
C ALA A 36 15.82 -5.79 -41.51
N MET A 37 14.98 -6.20 -40.56
CA MET A 37 14.64 -5.44 -39.35
C MET A 37 14.55 -6.37 -38.15
N GLU A 38 14.66 -5.84 -36.93
CA GLU A 38 14.34 -6.61 -35.73
C GLU A 38 12.86 -7.04 -35.70
N TYR A 39 12.61 -8.28 -35.27
CA TYR A 39 11.27 -8.81 -35.09
C TYR A 39 10.71 -8.42 -33.72
N CYS A 40 9.54 -7.78 -33.71
CA CYS A 40 8.87 -7.33 -32.49
C CYS A 40 7.77 -8.32 -32.06
N GLN A 41 7.98 -9.01 -30.93
CA GLN A 41 7.18 -10.18 -30.53
C GLN A 41 5.72 -9.88 -30.13
N GLY A 42 5.41 -8.67 -29.66
CA GLY A 42 4.07 -8.28 -29.20
C GLY A 42 3.06 -8.06 -30.33
N GLY A 43 3.54 -7.85 -31.55
CA GLY A 43 2.72 -7.41 -32.69
C GLY A 43 2.48 -5.90 -32.68
N ASP A 44 1.53 -5.43 -33.48
CA ASP A 44 1.21 -4.02 -33.62
C ASP A 44 0.24 -3.48 -32.54
N LEU A 45 0.24 -2.17 -32.30
CA LEU A 45 -0.64 -1.51 -31.33
C LEU A 45 -2.12 -1.63 -31.72
N ARG A 46 -2.46 -1.73 -33.01
CA ARG A 46 -3.84 -1.94 -33.45
C ARG A 46 -4.41 -3.26 -32.91
N LYS A 47 -3.60 -4.32 -32.81
CA LYS A 47 -3.98 -5.58 -32.17
C LYS A 47 -4.43 -5.37 -30.72
N TYR A 48 -3.67 -4.60 -29.94
CA TYR A 48 -4.00 -4.28 -28.54
C TYR A 48 -5.26 -3.41 -28.42
N LEU A 49 -5.40 -2.37 -29.25
CA LEU A 49 -6.62 -1.56 -29.31
C LEU A 49 -7.87 -2.37 -29.72
N ASN A 50 -7.68 -3.45 -30.48
CA ASN A 50 -8.75 -4.34 -30.90
C ASN A 50 -9.08 -5.42 -29.87
N GLN A 51 -8.29 -5.64 -28.83
CA GLN A 51 -8.68 -6.49 -27.71
C GLN A 51 -10.02 -5.98 -27.12
N PHE A 52 -10.83 -6.90 -26.59
CA PHE A 52 -12.18 -6.53 -26.19
C PHE A 52 -12.15 -5.63 -24.97
N GLU A 53 -11.31 -5.97 -23.98
CA GLU A 53 -11.08 -5.26 -22.73
C GLU A 53 -10.64 -3.80 -22.90
N ASN A 54 -10.05 -3.47 -24.05
CA ASN A 54 -9.57 -2.12 -24.36
C ASN A 54 -10.60 -1.29 -25.15
N CYS A 55 -11.85 -1.74 -25.26
CA CYS A 55 -12.89 -1.05 -26.03
C CYS A 55 -13.24 0.36 -25.52
N CYS A 56 -12.94 0.64 -24.23
CA CYS A 56 -13.09 1.95 -23.60
C CYS A 56 -11.71 2.57 -23.24
N GLY A 57 -10.66 2.20 -23.97
CA GLY A 57 -9.30 2.66 -23.76
C GLY A 57 -8.40 1.63 -23.07
N LEU A 58 -7.09 1.82 -23.20
CA LEU A 58 -6.06 1.04 -22.53
C LEU A 58 -6.00 1.37 -21.03
N ARG A 59 -5.31 0.53 -20.25
CA ARG A 59 -5.04 0.81 -18.82
C ARG A 59 -4.02 1.94 -18.67
N GLU A 60 -4.06 2.63 -17.53
CA GLU A 60 -3.19 3.78 -17.23
C GLU A 60 -1.70 3.51 -17.48
N GLY A 61 -1.15 2.41 -16.95
CA GLY A 61 0.24 2.03 -17.15
C GLY A 61 0.62 1.88 -18.62
N ALA A 62 -0.23 1.24 -19.43
CA ALA A 62 -0.02 1.08 -20.87
C ALA A 62 -0.07 2.42 -21.63
N ILE A 63 -0.93 3.34 -21.20
CA ILE A 63 -0.99 4.69 -21.78
C ILE A 63 0.30 5.47 -21.49
N LEU A 64 0.79 5.42 -20.24
CA LEU A 64 2.01 6.12 -19.84
C LEU A 64 3.26 5.58 -20.54
N THR A 65 3.40 4.26 -20.67
CA THR A 65 4.53 3.65 -21.39
C THR A 65 4.49 3.98 -22.88
N LEU A 66 3.30 3.93 -23.51
CA LEU A 66 3.11 4.35 -24.90
C LEU A 66 3.51 5.81 -25.11
N LEU A 67 2.98 6.72 -24.29
CA LEU A 67 3.25 8.15 -24.40
C LEU A 67 4.75 8.44 -24.27
N SER A 68 5.41 7.83 -23.29
CA SER A 68 6.86 7.96 -23.08
C SER A 68 7.67 7.44 -24.27
N ASP A 69 7.41 6.20 -24.69
CA ASP A 69 8.16 5.53 -25.75
C ASP A 69 8.02 6.26 -27.10
N ILE A 70 6.80 6.64 -27.47
CA ILE A 70 6.51 7.24 -28.77
C ILE A 70 6.94 8.71 -28.83
N ALA A 71 6.81 9.45 -27.73
CA ALA A 71 7.37 10.80 -27.64
C ALA A 71 8.89 10.78 -27.82
N SER A 72 9.57 9.83 -27.16
CA SER A 72 11.02 9.65 -27.29
C SER A 72 11.43 9.31 -28.72
N ALA A 73 10.73 8.38 -29.37
CA ALA A 73 10.96 8.02 -30.78
C ALA A 73 10.76 9.20 -31.75
N LEU A 74 9.65 9.94 -31.61
CA LEU A 74 9.36 11.09 -32.47
C LEU A 74 10.38 12.21 -32.30
N ARG A 75 10.79 12.49 -31.05
CA ARG A 75 11.84 13.47 -30.76
C ARG A 75 13.14 13.09 -31.46
N TYR A 76 13.56 11.83 -31.36
CA TYR A 76 14.74 11.31 -32.04
C TYR A 76 14.64 11.47 -33.57
N LEU A 77 13.51 11.12 -34.19
CA LEU A 77 13.31 11.28 -35.63
C LEU A 77 13.41 12.76 -36.05
N HIS A 78 12.75 13.66 -35.31
CA HIS A 78 12.70 15.08 -35.63
C HIS A 78 14.07 15.76 -35.45
N GLU A 79 14.85 15.38 -34.44
CA GLU A 79 16.24 15.81 -34.24
C GLU A 79 17.15 15.37 -35.40
N ASN A 80 16.92 14.16 -35.93
CA ASN A 80 17.57 13.65 -37.13
C ASN A 80 16.94 14.18 -38.44
N ARG A 81 16.09 15.21 -38.36
CA ARG A 81 15.44 15.88 -39.50
C ARG A 81 14.55 14.97 -40.34
N ILE A 82 13.97 13.94 -39.74
CA ILE A 82 13.06 12.97 -40.37
C ILE A 82 11.64 13.23 -39.88
N ILE A 83 10.69 13.40 -40.81
CA ILE A 83 9.24 13.45 -40.51
C ILE A 83 8.62 12.11 -40.91
N HIS A 84 7.82 11.50 -40.03
CA HIS A 84 7.23 10.17 -40.24
C HIS A 84 6.04 10.16 -41.22
N ARG A 85 5.06 11.05 -41.02
CA ARG A 85 3.86 11.33 -41.85
C ARG A 85 2.75 10.29 -41.89
N ASP A 86 3.02 9.03 -41.58
CA ASP A 86 1.98 7.99 -41.48
C ASP A 86 1.98 7.34 -40.10
N LEU A 87 2.08 8.15 -39.04
CA LEU A 87 2.06 7.61 -37.67
C LEU A 87 0.62 7.17 -37.33
N LYS A 88 0.46 5.89 -37.01
CA LYS A 88 -0.82 5.24 -36.72
C LYS A 88 -0.60 3.98 -35.89
N PRO A 89 -1.63 3.40 -35.25
CA PRO A 89 -1.46 2.20 -34.43
C PRO A 89 -0.86 1.00 -35.16
N GLU A 90 -1.11 0.86 -36.47
CA GLU A 90 -0.52 -0.21 -37.28
C GLU A 90 1.00 -0.05 -37.48
N ASN A 91 1.52 1.18 -37.34
CA ASN A 91 2.94 1.51 -37.49
C ASN A 91 3.67 1.64 -36.15
N ILE A 92 3.06 1.15 -35.07
CA ILE A 92 3.68 1.00 -33.76
C ILE A 92 3.67 -0.48 -33.40
N VAL A 93 4.83 -1.06 -33.16
CA VAL A 93 4.99 -2.45 -32.74
C VAL A 93 5.51 -2.54 -31.32
N LEU A 94 5.13 -3.60 -30.62
CA LEU A 94 5.51 -3.85 -29.25
C LEU A 94 6.57 -4.95 -29.21
N GLN A 95 7.71 -4.66 -28.57
CA GLN A 95 8.77 -5.62 -28.32
C GLN A 95 8.79 -6.02 -26.84
N GLN A 96 8.94 -7.32 -26.57
CA GLN A 96 9.14 -7.80 -25.21
C GLN A 96 10.51 -7.34 -24.69
N GLY A 97 10.50 -6.46 -23.69
CA GLY A 97 11.67 -6.13 -22.88
C GLY A 97 11.75 -7.01 -21.63
N GLU A 98 12.82 -6.82 -20.85
CA GLU A 98 13.06 -7.60 -19.62
C GLU A 98 11.96 -7.41 -18.57
N GLN A 99 11.37 -6.21 -18.49
CA GLN A 99 10.43 -5.83 -17.42
C GLN A 99 9.07 -5.33 -17.94
N ARG A 100 8.98 -4.96 -19.23
CA ARG A 100 7.77 -4.42 -19.85
C ARG A 100 7.81 -4.59 -21.37
N LEU A 101 6.65 -4.41 -22.00
CA LEU A 101 6.56 -4.19 -23.45
C LEU A 101 7.09 -2.79 -23.80
N ILE A 102 7.82 -2.70 -24.91
CA ILE A 102 8.46 -1.47 -25.41
C ILE A 102 7.82 -1.12 -26.74
N HIS A 103 7.28 0.09 -26.85
CA HIS A 103 6.70 0.58 -28.10
C HIS A 103 7.80 1.10 -29.02
N LYS A 104 7.76 0.67 -30.28
CA LYS A 104 8.71 1.06 -31.33
C LYS A 104 7.98 1.50 -32.58
N ILE A 105 8.44 2.59 -33.19
CA ILE A 105 7.97 3.06 -34.49
C ILE A 105 8.57 2.19 -35.60
N ILE A 106 7.75 1.81 -36.58
CA ILE A 106 8.13 1.14 -37.83
C ILE A 106 7.69 1.98 -39.04
N ASP A 107 8.04 1.50 -40.24
CA ASP A 107 7.55 1.99 -41.53
C ASP A 107 7.85 3.47 -41.83
N LEU A 108 9.14 3.74 -42.05
CA LEU A 108 9.63 5.02 -42.56
C LEU A 108 9.50 5.14 -44.09
N GLY A 109 8.68 4.30 -44.75
CA GLY A 109 8.52 4.30 -46.21
C GLY A 109 7.95 5.60 -46.77
N TYR A 110 7.15 6.32 -45.96
CA TYR A 110 6.60 7.64 -46.27
C TYR A 110 7.40 8.79 -45.66
N ALA A 111 8.47 8.50 -44.92
CA ALA A 111 9.25 9.52 -44.24
C ALA A 111 10.01 10.41 -45.23
N LYS A 112 10.39 11.62 -44.80
CA LYS A 112 11.20 12.54 -45.63
C LYS A 112 12.16 13.37 -44.82
N GLU A 113 13.30 13.65 -45.42
CA GLU A 113 14.35 14.52 -44.90
C GLU A 113 14.05 16.01 -45.16
N LEU A 114 14.40 16.87 -44.21
CA LEU A 114 14.11 18.31 -44.26
C LEU A 114 15.11 19.14 -45.10
N ASP A 115 16.23 18.59 -45.56
CA ASP A 115 17.42 19.35 -46.04
C ASP A 115 17.34 20.00 -47.43
N GLN A 116 16.15 20.15 -48.04
CA GLN A 116 15.96 20.97 -49.25
C GLN A 116 14.73 21.88 -49.11
N GLY A 117 14.94 23.17 -48.79
CA GLY A 117 13.95 24.26 -48.93
C GLY A 117 12.60 24.02 -48.22
N SER A 118 12.65 23.57 -46.96
CA SER A 118 11.65 22.76 -46.23
C SER A 118 10.20 23.26 -46.23
N LEU A 119 9.49 23.00 -47.33
CA LEU A 119 8.03 23.04 -47.47
C LEU A 119 7.62 21.83 -48.33
N CYS A 120 6.86 20.87 -47.78
CA CYS A 120 6.53 19.62 -48.46
C CYS A 120 5.09 19.62 -49.01
N THR A 121 4.83 19.00 -50.16
CA THR A 121 3.53 19.05 -50.87
C THR A 121 2.93 17.69 -51.28
N SER A 122 3.54 16.56 -50.87
CA SER A 122 3.09 15.21 -51.27
C SER A 122 1.91 14.71 -50.42
N PHE A 123 0.86 14.20 -51.07
CA PHE A 123 -0.29 13.54 -50.43
C PHE A 123 0.03 12.05 -50.16
N VAL A 124 0.34 11.72 -48.91
CA VAL A 124 0.64 10.34 -48.44
C VAL A 124 0.08 10.17 -47.02
N GLY A 125 -0.37 8.96 -46.67
CA GLY A 125 -0.81 8.59 -45.32
C GLY A 125 -2.25 8.04 -45.22
N THR A 126 -2.59 7.55 -44.04
CA THR A 126 -3.90 6.95 -43.71
C THR A 126 -4.87 8.05 -43.25
N LEU A 127 -5.96 8.27 -44.01
CA LEU A 127 -6.89 9.41 -43.83
C LEU A 127 -7.38 9.61 -42.38
N GLN A 128 -7.50 8.54 -41.60
CA GLN A 128 -8.01 8.58 -40.23
C GLN A 128 -7.08 9.26 -39.21
N TYR A 129 -5.77 9.37 -39.48
CA TYR A 129 -4.76 9.98 -38.59
C TYR A 129 -4.05 11.16 -39.23
N LEU A 130 -4.48 11.55 -40.43
CA LEU A 130 -3.82 12.55 -41.25
C LEU A 130 -4.13 13.96 -40.74
N ALA A 131 -3.10 14.80 -40.69
CA ALA A 131 -3.25 16.21 -40.31
C ALA A 131 -4.07 16.99 -41.37
N PRO A 132 -4.90 17.98 -40.98
CA PRO A 132 -5.76 18.72 -41.90
C PRO A 132 -5.02 19.37 -43.07
N GLU A 133 -3.83 19.92 -42.83
CA GLU A 133 -3.02 20.59 -43.85
C GLU A 133 -2.58 19.67 -45.01
N LEU A 134 -2.50 18.35 -44.76
CA LEU A 134 -2.19 17.37 -45.80
C LEU A 134 -3.41 17.11 -46.71
N LEU A 135 -4.64 17.20 -46.17
CA LEU A 135 -5.87 17.13 -46.95
C LEU A 135 -6.05 18.39 -47.81
N GLU A 136 -5.63 19.54 -47.29
CA GLU A 136 -5.67 20.83 -47.98
C GLU A 136 -4.52 21.00 -49.00
N GLN A 137 -3.66 19.99 -49.17
CA GLN A 137 -2.47 20.01 -50.03
C GLN A 137 -1.55 21.22 -49.78
N GLN A 138 -1.54 21.70 -48.52
CA GLN A 138 -0.71 22.82 -48.12
C GLN A 138 0.70 22.35 -47.76
N LYS A 139 1.61 23.33 -47.69
CA LYS A 139 2.97 23.09 -47.23
C LYS A 139 2.96 22.78 -45.72
N TYR A 140 3.60 21.68 -45.34
CA TYR A 140 3.57 21.16 -43.97
C TYR A 140 4.96 21.02 -43.31
N THR A 141 4.96 20.80 -41.98
CA THR A 141 6.16 20.70 -41.13
C THR A 141 6.11 19.47 -40.21
N VAL A 142 7.02 19.35 -39.24
CA VAL A 142 7.03 18.28 -38.21
C VAL A 142 5.71 18.18 -37.43
N THR A 143 4.93 19.27 -37.38
CA THR A 143 3.64 19.35 -36.70
C THR A 143 2.57 18.38 -37.24
N VAL A 144 2.74 17.81 -38.43
CA VAL A 144 1.86 16.74 -38.93
C VAL A 144 1.95 15.49 -38.06
N ASP A 145 3.15 15.14 -37.59
CA ASP A 145 3.34 14.00 -36.69
C ASP A 145 2.74 14.27 -35.30
N TYR A 146 2.65 15.54 -34.87
CA TYR A 146 2.01 15.90 -33.61
C TYR A 146 0.51 15.62 -33.63
N TRP A 147 -0.15 15.91 -34.76
CA TRP A 147 -1.57 15.58 -34.94
C TRP A 147 -1.78 14.07 -34.92
N SER A 148 -0.98 13.33 -35.66
CA SER A 148 -1.05 11.87 -35.69
C SER A 148 -0.79 11.26 -34.31
N PHE A 149 0.18 11.79 -33.56
CA PHE A 149 0.45 11.34 -32.19
C PHE A 149 -0.69 11.70 -31.22
N GLY A 150 -1.24 12.91 -31.31
CA GLY A 150 -2.39 13.31 -30.48
C GLY A 150 -3.64 12.49 -30.74
N THR A 151 -3.95 12.21 -32.01
CA THR A 151 -5.11 11.38 -32.39
C THR A 151 -4.95 9.93 -31.93
N LEU A 152 -3.73 9.39 -32.02
CA LEU A 152 -3.36 8.07 -31.52
C LEU A 152 -3.46 8.00 -30.00
N ALA A 153 -2.86 8.95 -29.29
CA ALA A 153 -2.92 9.02 -27.82
C ALA A 153 -4.37 9.09 -27.32
N PHE A 154 -5.20 9.93 -27.96
CA PHE A 154 -6.63 10.01 -27.64
C PHE A 154 -7.36 8.67 -27.83
N GLU A 155 -7.09 7.95 -28.92
CA GLU A 155 -7.68 6.64 -29.18
C GLU A 155 -7.23 5.60 -28.15
N CYS A 156 -5.96 5.64 -27.74
CA CYS A 156 -5.46 4.79 -26.67
C CYS A 156 -6.11 5.08 -25.31
N ILE A 157 -6.48 6.33 -25.03
CA ILE A 157 -7.14 6.72 -23.78
C ILE A 157 -8.63 6.36 -23.78
N THR A 158 -9.31 6.48 -24.92
CA THR A 158 -10.79 6.44 -25.00
C THR A 158 -11.36 5.24 -25.76
N GLY A 159 -10.54 4.52 -26.52
CA GLY A 159 -10.95 3.42 -27.39
C GLY A 159 -11.49 3.86 -28.76
N PHE A 160 -11.55 5.16 -29.06
CA PHE A 160 -12.02 5.69 -30.35
C PHE A 160 -11.28 6.97 -30.76
N ARG A 161 -11.28 7.32 -32.05
CA ARG A 161 -10.58 8.52 -32.54
C ARG A 161 -11.32 9.82 -32.17
N PRO A 162 -10.61 10.95 -31.98
CA PRO A 162 -11.18 12.19 -31.45
C PRO A 162 -12.23 12.85 -32.36
N PHE A 163 -12.10 12.74 -33.68
CA PHE A 163 -12.89 13.52 -34.61
C PHE A 163 -13.67 12.63 -35.58
N LEU A 164 -14.98 12.48 -35.36
CA LEU A 164 -15.96 11.87 -36.27
C LEU A 164 -15.40 10.66 -37.08
N PRO A 165 -15.01 9.55 -36.42
CA PRO A 165 -14.14 8.50 -36.97
C PRO A 165 -14.63 7.79 -38.24
N ASN A 166 -15.93 7.84 -38.52
CA ASN A 166 -16.57 7.11 -39.62
C ASN A 166 -17.08 8.05 -40.73
N TRP A 167 -16.87 9.36 -40.59
CA TRP A 167 -17.34 10.33 -41.57
C TRP A 167 -16.43 10.38 -42.79
N GLN A 168 -17.00 10.65 -43.97
CA GLN A 168 -16.21 10.80 -45.19
C GLN A 168 -15.34 12.06 -45.12
N PRO A 169 -14.15 12.08 -45.75
CA PRO A 169 -13.17 13.18 -45.60
C PRO A 169 -13.72 14.58 -45.84
N VAL A 170 -14.58 14.76 -46.86
CA VAL A 170 -15.16 16.07 -47.19
C VAL A 170 -16.12 16.56 -46.11
N GLN A 171 -17.00 15.68 -45.62
CA GLN A 171 -17.95 15.98 -44.54
C GLN A 171 -17.21 16.21 -43.22
N TRP A 172 -16.23 15.36 -42.95
CA TRP A 172 -15.34 15.45 -41.79
C TRP A 172 -14.61 16.79 -41.76
N HIS A 173 -13.95 17.17 -42.86
CA HIS A 173 -13.18 18.42 -42.93
C HIS A 173 -14.08 19.64 -42.71
N SER A 174 -15.23 19.69 -43.40
CA SER A 174 -16.20 20.78 -43.27
C SER A 174 -16.70 20.96 -41.82
N LYS A 175 -16.91 19.84 -41.10
CA LYS A 175 -17.44 19.88 -39.74
C LYS A 175 -16.37 20.12 -38.68
N VAL A 176 -15.25 19.41 -38.75
CA VAL A 176 -14.15 19.48 -37.75
C VAL A 176 -13.42 20.81 -37.84
N ARG A 177 -13.39 21.47 -39.01
CA ARG A 177 -12.86 22.84 -39.15
C ARG A 177 -13.57 23.87 -38.27
N GLN A 178 -14.80 23.59 -37.82
CA GLN A 178 -15.58 24.46 -36.94
C GLN A 178 -15.15 24.36 -35.46
N LYS A 179 -14.23 23.45 -35.13
CA LYS A 179 -13.78 23.24 -33.76
C LYS A 179 -13.08 24.47 -33.18
N SER A 180 -13.20 24.66 -31.87
CA SER A 180 -12.40 25.63 -31.13
C SER A 180 -10.94 25.15 -30.99
N GLU A 181 -10.05 26.07 -30.59
CA GLU A 181 -8.65 25.74 -30.27
C GLU A 181 -8.55 24.70 -29.13
N MET A 182 -9.50 24.73 -28.19
CA MET A 182 -9.54 23.87 -27.01
C MET A 182 -10.25 22.54 -27.24
N ASP A 183 -10.98 22.38 -28.36
CA ASP A 183 -11.74 21.16 -28.61
C ASP A 183 -10.80 20.00 -28.98
N ILE A 184 -10.88 18.91 -28.20
CA ILE A 184 -10.12 17.68 -28.42
C ILE A 184 -10.99 16.53 -28.92
N VAL A 185 -12.31 16.67 -28.88
CA VAL A 185 -13.24 15.66 -29.38
C VAL A 185 -14.43 16.29 -30.11
N VAL A 186 -14.78 15.70 -31.24
CA VAL A 186 -16.00 15.99 -32.00
C VAL A 186 -16.69 14.66 -32.27
N SER A 187 -17.83 14.45 -31.62
CA SER A 187 -18.54 13.17 -31.62
C SER A 187 -20.01 13.33 -32.01
N GLU A 188 -20.59 12.27 -32.53
CA GLU A 188 -22.01 12.18 -32.82
C GLU A 188 -22.70 11.40 -31.69
N ASP A 189 -23.77 11.97 -31.12
CA ASP A 189 -24.54 11.31 -30.07
C ASP A 189 -25.53 10.27 -30.64
N LEU A 190 -26.31 9.62 -29.76
CA LEU A 190 -27.27 8.60 -30.20
C LEU A 190 -28.40 9.17 -31.08
N ASN A 191 -28.64 10.48 -31.01
CA ASN A 191 -29.66 11.20 -31.79
C ASN A 191 -29.10 11.77 -33.11
N GLY A 192 -27.81 11.54 -33.41
CA GLY A 192 -27.15 12.08 -34.59
C GLY A 192 -26.68 13.54 -34.43
N ALA A 193 -26.76 14.12 -33.23
CA ALA A 193 -26.29 15.47 -33.00
C ALA A 193 -24.77 15.50 -32.82
N VAL A 194 -24.10 16.39 -33.56
CA VAL A 194 -22.65 16.59 -33.47
C VAL A 194 -22.33 17.50 -32.27
N LYS A 195 -21.59 16.97 -31.31
CA LYS A 195 -21.12 17.68 -30.11
C LYS A 195 -19.61 17.92 -30.18
N PHE A 196 -19.20 19.13 -29.82
CA PHE A 196 -17.81 19.55 -29.65
C PHE A 196 -17.51 19.63 -28.16
N SER A 197 -16.33 19.19 -27.74
CA SER A 197 -15.92 19.28 -26.33
C SER A 197 -14.41 19.47 -26.20
N SER A 198 -14.03 20.31 -25.25
CA SER A 198 -12.67 20.47 -24.77
C SER A 198 -12.26 19.43 -23.73
N SER A 199 -13.23 18.70 -23.18
CA SER A 199 -13.02 17.73 -22.11
C SER A 199 -12.83 16.32 -22.62
N LEU A 200 -11.92 15.59 -21.97
CA LEU A 200 -11.62 14.21 -22.26
C LEU A 200 -12.84 13.32 -21.96
N PRO A 201 -13.33 12.51 -22.92
CA PRO A 201 -14.51 11.68 -22.71
C PRO A 201 -14.36 10.66 -21.58
N TYR A 202 -15.47 10.41 -20.89
CA TYR A 202 -15.66 9.29 -19.96
C TYR A 202 -16.55 8.22 -20.64
N PRO A 203 -16.27 6.91 -20.49
CA PRO A 203 -15.27 6.31 -19.59
C PRO A 203 -13.85 6.32 -20.17
N ASN A 204 -12.88 6.40 -19.27
CA ASN A 204 -11.46 6.15 -19.53
C ASN A 204 -10.81 5.60 -18.24
N ASN A 205 -9.62 5.01 -18.35
CA ASN A 205 -8.96 4.33 -17.23
C ASN A 205 -7.87 5.19 -16.57
N LEU A 206 -7.88 6.51 -16.74
CA LEU A 206 -6.92 7.42 -16.14
C LEU A 206 -7.42 7.94 -14.78
N ASN A 207 -6.49 8.18 -13.86
CA ASN A 207 -6.78 8.94 -12.65
C ASN A 207 -7.12 10.41 -12.97
N SER A 208 -7.75 11.10 -12.00
CA SER A 208 -8.28 12.44 -12.18
C SER A 208 -7.23 13.48 -12.59
N ILE A 209 -6.01 13.39 -12.06
CA ILE A 209 -4.93 14.33 -12.34
C ILE A 209 -4.36 14.08 -13.74
N LEU A 210 -4.11 12.82 -14.11
CA LEU A 210 -3.63 12.48 -15.45
C LEU A 210 -4.66 12.85 -16.52
N ALA A 211 -5.95 12.57 -16.29
CA ALA A 211 -7.01 12.97 -17.21
C ALA A 211 -6.99 14.49 -17.44
N GLN A 212 -6.93 15.29 -16.38
CA GLN A 212 -6.88 16.76 -16.48
C GLN A 212 -5.62 17.27 -17.19
N ARG A 213 -4.46 16.68 -16.91
CA ARG A 213 -3.17 17.10 -17.48
C ARG A 213 -3.05 16.70 -18.95
N LEU A 214 -3.41 15.46 -19.28
CA LEU A 214 -3.39 14.94 -20.65
C LEU A 214 -4.46 15.59 -21.52
N GLU A 215 -5.61 15.98 -20.97
CA GLU A 215 -6.61 16.79 -21.69
C GLU A 215 -6.00 18.07 -22.24
N LYS A 216 -5.30 18.83 -21.39
CA LYS A 216 -4.61 20.07 -21.80
C LYS A 216 -3.51 19.78 -22.80
N TRP A 217 -2.71 18.74 -22.58
CA TRP A 217 -1.67 18.35 -23.54
C TRP A 217 -2.25 17.97 -24.91
N LEU A 218 -3.39 17.26 -24.94
CA LEU A 218 -4.08 16.92 -26.18
C LEU A 218 -4.58 18.16 -26.93
N GLN A 219 -4.92 19.26 -26.25
CA GLN A 219 -5.27 20.52 -26.92
C GLN A 219 -4.10 21.08 -27.74
N LEU A 220 -2.87 20.94 -27.25
CA LEU A 220 -1.66 21.34 -27.99
C LEU A 220 -1.45 20.45 -29.23
N MET A 221 -1.69 19.14 -29.09
CA MET A 221 -1.43 18.14 -30.14
C MET A 221 -2.52 18.12 -31.22
N LEU A 222 -3.78 18.31 -30.82
CA LEU A 222 -4.97 18.30 -31.68
C LEU A 222 -5.40 19.72 -32.13
N MET A 223 -4.46 20.67 -32.07
CA MET A 223 -4.65 22.03 -32.59
C MET A 223 -4.84 22.00 -34.11
N TRP A 224 -5.88 22.68 -34.61
CA TRP A 224 -6.12 22.76 -36.06
C TRP A 224 -5.02 23.57 -36.76
N HIS A 225 -4.63 24.72 -36.17
CA HIS A 225 -3.66 25.63 -36.77
C HIS A 225 -2.25 25.00 -36.85
N PRO A 226 -1.69 24.79 -38.05
CA PRO A 226 -0.51 23.94 -38.24
C PRO A 226 0.76 24.48 -37.58
N ARG A 227 0.93 25.80 -37.45
CA ARG A 227 2.12 26.41 -36.81
C ARG A 227 1.99 26.57 -35.29
N GLN A 228 0.77 26.58 -34.77
CA GLN A 228 0.53 26.71 -33.32
C GLN A 228 0.50 25.34 -32.66
N ARG A 229 0.17 24.28 -33.42
CA ARG A 229 0.21 22.90 -32.94
C ARG A 229 1.55 22.54 -32.33
N GLY A 230 1.52 21.95 -31.14
CA GLY A 230 2.70 21.60 -30.36
C GLY A 230 3.42 22.78 -29.69
N THR A 231 2.88 24.00 -29.77
CA THR A 231 3.41 25.16 -29.03
C THR A 231 2.89 25.14 -27.61
N ASP A 232 3.80 25.00 -26.65
CA ASP A 232 3.48 25.04 -25.23
C ASP A 232 3.60 26.48 -24.69
N PRO A 233 2.70 26.94 -23.81
CA PRO A 233 2.76 28.30 -23.26
C PRO A 233 4.04 28.60 -22.46
N VAL A 234 4.70 27.58 -21.88
CA VAL A 234 5.94 27.73 -21.10
C VAL A 234 7.16 27.47 -21.97
N TYR A 235 7.15 26.39 -22.77
CA TYR A 235 8.32 25.95 -23.53
C TYR A 235 8.38 26.48 -24.97
N GLY A 236 7.33 27.15 -25.46
CA GLY A 236 7.27 27.71 -26.80
C GLY A 236 7.06 26.67 -27.91
N PRO A 237 7.45 26.97 -29.16
CA PRO A 237 7.20 26.11 -30.31
C PRO A 237 7.95 24.78 -30.20
N ASN A 238 7.27 23.68 -30.54
CA ASN A 238 7.75 22.29 -30.34
C ASN A 238 7.96 21.91 -28.85
N GLY A 239 7.42 22.69 -27.93
CA GLY A 239 7.50 22.47 -26.49
C GLY A 239 6.61 21.33 -25.97
N CYS A 240 5.73 20.77 -26.80
CA CYS A 240 4.79 19.71 -26.41
C CYS A 240 5.45 18.44 -25.84
N PHE A 241 6.68 18.13 -26.24
CA PHE A 241 7.42 16.99 -25.71
C PHE A 241 7.88 17.23 -24.26
N LYS A 242 8.37 18.43 -23.94
CA LYS A 242 8.74 18.80 -22.56
C LYS A 242 7.51 18.90 -21.67
N ALA A 243 6.42 19.44 -22.20
CA ALA A 243 5.14 19.46 -21.50
C ALA A 243 4.64 18.05 -21.15
N LEU A 244 4.88 17.05 -22.01
CA LEU A 244 4.59 15.66 -21.71
C LEU A 244 5.55 15.07 -20.68
N ASP A 245 6.85 15.38 -20.77
CA ASP A 245 7.85 14.94 -19.78
C ASP A 245 7.44 15.40 -18.36
N ASP A 246 6.94 16.63 -18.20
CA ASP A 246 6.43 17.13 -16.92
C ASP A 246 5.26 16.28 -16.38
N ILE A 247 4.39 15.76 -17.25
CA ILE A 247 3.27 14.91 -16.87
C ILE A 247 3.77 13.50 -16.50
N LEU A 248 4.67 12.93 -17.30
CA LEU A 248 5.23 11.59 -17.09
C LEU A 248 6.09 11.49 -15.83
N ASN A 249 6.73 12.59 -15.42
CA ASN A 249 7.57 12.66 -14.24
C ASN A 249 6.79 12.97 -12.94
N LEU A 250 5.46 13.11 -13.01
CA LEU A 250 4.64 13.31 -11.81
C LEU A 250 4.71 12.08 -10.91
N LYS A 251 4.98 12.31 -9.63
CA LYS A 251 4.79 11.33 -8.56
C LYS A 251 3.40 11.51 -7.98
N LEU A 252 2.55 10.51 -8.14
CA LEU A 252 1.14 10.55 -7.72
C LEU A 252 0.92 9.60 -6.55
N VAL A 253 0.21 10.07 -5.53
CA VAL A 253 -0.27 9.25 -4.40
C VAL A 253 -1.78 9.13 -4.51
N HIS A 254 -2.30 7.91 -4.44
CA HIS A 254 -3.73 7.62 -4.51
C HIS A 254 -4.25 7.26 -3.12
N ILE A 255 -5.33 7.93 -2.70
CA ILE A 255 -5.92 7.78 -1.37
C ILE A 255 -7.40 7.46 -1.52
N LEU A 256 -7.79 6.25 -1.16
CA LEU A 256 -9.19 5.84 -1.08
C LEU A 256 -9.77 6.28 0.27
N ASN A 257 -10.68 7.24 0.24
CA ASN A 257 -11.42 7.66 1.43
C ASN A 257 -12.48 6.60 1.76
N MET A 258 -12.28 5.84 2.83
CA MET A 258 -13.21 4.78 3.25
C MET A 258 -14.52 5.33 3.85
N VAL A 259 -14.66 6.64 4.05
CA VAL A 259 -15.93 7.27 4.43
C VAL A 259 -16.84 7.45 3.21
N THR A 260 -16.28 7.88 2.07
CA THR A 260 -17.04 8.25 0.88
C THR A 260 -16.90 7.26 -0.28
N GLY A 261 -15.92 6.34 -0.22
CA GLY A 261 -15.57 5.45 -1.32
C GLY A 261 -14.91 6.15 -2.53
N ILE A 262 -14.45 7.39 -2.38
CA ILE A 262 -13.86 8.18 -3.45
C ILE A 262 -12.33 8.12 -3.38
N ILE A 263 -11.68 7.99 -4.55
CA ILE A 263 -10.22 8.03 -4.68
C ILE A 263 -9.78 9.48 -4.94
N HIS A 264 -8.99 10.02 -4.02
CA HIS A 264 -8.31 11.30 -4.17
C HIS A 264 -6.88 11.06 -4.67
N THR A 265 -6.44 11.80 -5.68
CA THR A 265 -5.08 11.67 -6.24
C THR A 265 -4.31 12.95 -6.01
N TYR A 266 -3.15 12.85 -5.39
CA TYR A 266 -2.31 13.98 -5.01
C TYR A 266 -0.96 13.90 -5.73
N PRO A 267 -0.57 14.90 -6.54
CA PRO A 267 0.81 15.03 -6.97
C PRO A 267 1.66 15.42 -5.75
N VAL A 268 2.75 14.69 -5.55
CA VAL A 268 3.70 14.89 -4.44
C VAL A 268 5.11 15.13 -4.97
N THR A 269 5.92 15.84 -4.19
CA THR A 269 7.37 15.98 -4.45
C THR A 269 8.16 15.02 -3.57
N GLU A 270 9.44 14.78 -3.89
CA GLU A 270 10.30 13.86 -3.10
C GLU A 270 10.49 14.34 -1.66
N ASP A 271 10.55 15.65 -1.45
CA ASP A 271 10.79 16.28 -0.16
C ASP A 271 9.50 16.60 0.62
N GLU A 272 8.32 16.33 0.05
CA GLU A 272 7.05 16.67 0.71
C GLU A 272 6.84 15.81 1.95
N SER A 273 6.63 16.45 3.10
CA SER A 273 6.36 15.76 4.37
C SER A 273 4.97 15.11 4.37
N LEU A 274 4.81 14.05 5.15
CA LEU A 274 3.49 13.42 5.33
C LEU A 274 2.46 14.39 5.95
N GLN A 275 2.91 15.34 6.78
CA GLN A 275 2.04 16.37 7.38
C GLN A 275 1.42 17.29 6.32
N ASN A 276 2.20 17.74 5.34
CA ASN A 276 1.69 18.57 4.25
C ASN A 276 0.67 17.80 3.39
N LEU A 277 0.93 16.52 3.14
CA LEU A 277 -0.05 15.65 2.47
C LEU A 277 -1.33 15.51 3.30
N LYS A 278 -1.22 15.29 4.62
CA LYS A 278 -2.38 15.23 5.53
C LYS A 278 -3.21 16.52 5.53
N ALA A 279 -2.57 17.69 5.48
CA ALA A 279 -3.27 18.97 5.38
C ALA A 279 -4.09 19.10 4.08
N ARG A 280 -3.54 18.61 2.95
CA ARG A 280 -4.25 18.57 1.66
C ARG A 280 -5.41 17.58 1.69
N ILE A 281 -5.21 16.40 2.30
CA ILE A 281 -6.29 15.42 2.52
C ILE A 281 -7.40 16.04 3.36
N GLN A 282 -7.07 16.80 4.40
CA GLN A 282 -8.06 17.47 5.25
C GLN A 282 -8.91 18.46 4.45
N HIS A 283 -8.32 19.19 3.51
CA HIS A 283 -9.06 20.12 2.65
C HIS A 283 -10.12 19.41 1.80
N ASP A 284 -9.78 18.26 1.21
CA ASP A 284 -10.68 17.57 0.28
C ASP A 284 -11.67 16.61 0.98
N THR A 285 -11.33 16.12 2.17
CA THR A 285 -12.14 15.13 2.90
C THR A 285 -12.85 15.69 4.13
N GLY A 286 -12.40 16.83 4.65
CA GLY A 286 -12.86 17.40 5.91
C GLY A 286 -12.37 16.68 7.17
N ILE A 287 -11.58 15.60 7.04
CA ILE A 287 -11.09 14.82 8.18
C ILE A 287 -9.84 15.51 8.77
N PRO A 288 -9.84 15.92 10.05
CA PRO A 288 -8.69 16.58 10.68
C PRO A 288 -7.43 15.71 10.68
N GLU A 289 -6.23 16.29 10.55
CA GLU A 289 -4.96 15.54 10.46
C GLU A 289 -4.74 14.50 11.58
N LYS A 290 -5.22 14.81 12.80
CA LYS A 290 -5.17 13.94 13.99
C LYS A 290 -6.08 12.72 13.89
N ASP A 291 -7.19 12.84 13.16
CA ASP A 291 -8.22 11.82 13.01
C ASP A 291 -7.98 10.96 11.76
N GLN A 292 -7.06 11.40 10.88
CA GLN A 292 -6.64 10.65 9.68
C GLN A 292 -5.75 9.46 10.04
N GLU A 293 -6.30 8.26 9.91
CA GLU A 293 -5.55 7.01 9.87
C GLU A 293 -5.34 6.58 8.42
N LEU A 294 -4.08 6.54 7.98
CA LEU A 294 -3.68 6.15 6.64
C LEU A 294 -3.02 4.77 6.70
N LEU A 295 -3.64 3.77 6.08
CA LEU A 295 -3.15 2.40 6.03
C LEU A 295 -2.77 1.98 4.61
N GLN A 296 -1.67 1.24 4.47
CA GLN A 296 -1.33 0.50 3.25
C GLN A 296 -2.08 -0.83 3.19
N GLU A 297 -2.01 -1.55 2.07
CA GLU A 297 -2.66 -2.84 1.85
C GLU A 297 -2.37 -3.88 2.96
N ALA A 298 -1.13 -3.93 3.45
CA ALA A 298 -0.72 -4.81 4.55
C ALA A 298 -1.22 -4.38 5.96
N GLY A 299 -2.12 -3.39 6.02
CA GLY A 299 -2.65 -2.80 7.25
C GLY A 299 -1.62 -2.05 8.09
N LEU A 300 -0.49 -1.66 7.49
CA LEU A 300 0.55 -0.86 8.13
C LEU A 300 0.15 0.62 8.06
N ALA A 301 0.24 1.31 9.19
CA ALA A 301 0.06 2.76 9.22
C ALA A 301 1.29 3.45 8.61
N LEU A 302 1.05 4.55 7.90
CA LEU A 302 2.14 5.37 7.34
C LEU A 302 3.04 5.92 8.45
N ILE A 303 4.35 5.97 8.18
CA ILE A 303 5.35 6.40 9.15
C ILE A 303 5.46 7.94 9.11
N PRO A 304 5.20 8.67 10.21
CA PRO A 304 5.15 10.13 10.23
C PRO A 304 6.44 10.83 9.78
N ASP A 305 7.60 10.26 10.14
CA ASP A 305 8.91 10.87 9.87
C ASP A 305 9.40 10.64 8.43
N LYS A 306 8.74 9.76 7.67
CA LYS A 306 9.06 9.51 6.26
C LYS A 306 8.32 10.50 5.35
N PRO A 307 8.89 10.84 4.17
CA PRO A 307 8.23 11.72 3.21
C PRO A 307 6.93 11.08 2.68
N ALA A 308 6.06 11.90 2.11
CA ALA A 308 4.82 11.49 1.47
C ALA A 308 5.06 10.47 0.34
N ALA A 309 6.22 10.54 -0.30
CA ALA A 309 6.68 9.59 -1.32
C ALA A 309 6.76 8.14 -0.84
N GLN A 310 6.73 7.87 0.47
CA GLN A 310 6.68 6.50 1.02
C GLN A 310 5.47 5.67 0.55
N CYS A 311 4.42 6.33 0.06
CA CYS A 311 3.22 5.67 -0.46
C CYS A 311 3.43 5.08 -1.85
N ILE A 312 4.50 5.49 -2.54
CA ILE A 312 4.80 5.10 -3.92
C ILE A 312 5.79 3.93 -3.86
N SER A 313 5.44 2.81 -4.48
CA SER A 313 6.35 1.69 -4.66
C SER A 313 7.41 2.06 -5.70
N ASP A 314 8.69 1.79 -5.40
CA ASP A 314 9.84 2.05 -6.30
C ASP A 314 9.86 1.18 -7.59
N GLY A 315 8.71 0.61 -7.99
CA GLY A 315 8.57 -0.19 -9.19
C GLY A 315 8.72 0.65 -10.46
N LYS A 316 9.54 0.18 -11.41
CA LYS A 316 9.62 0.77 -12.76
C LYS A 316 8.26 0.72 -13.45
N LEU A 317 7.92 1.80 -14.17
CA LEU A 317 6.71 1.90 -15.01
C LEU A 317 6.58 0.69 -15.94
N ASN A 318 5.52 -0.09 -15.78
CA ASN A 318 5.16 -1.19 -16.67
C ASN A 318 3.67 -1.08 -17.08
N GLU A 319 3.23 -1.84 -18.07
CA GLU A 319 1.84 -1.76 -18.58
C GLU A 319 0.80 -2.24 -17.56
N GLY A 320 1.21 -3.09 -16.62
CA GLY A 320 0.38 -3.59 -15.52
C GLY A 320 0.21 -2.59 -14.37
N ARG A 321 0.93 -1.47 -14.39
CA ARG A 321 0.82 -0.45 -13.34
C ARG A 321 -0.58 0.14 -13.37
N THR A 322 -1.34 -0.18 -12.33
CA THR A 322 -2.61 0.48 -12.04
C THR A 322 -2.45 1.30 -10.78
N LEU A 323 -3.40 2.21 -10.59
CA LEU A 323 -3.56 2.98 -9.35
C LEU A 323 -3.85 2.10 -8.11
N ASP A 324 -4.02 0.77 -8.27
CA ASP A 324 -4.14 -0.19 -7.15
C ASP A 324 -2.82 -0.50 -6.44
N MET A 325 -1.69 -0.45 -7.17
CA MET A 325 -0.40 -0.88 -6.60
C MET A 325 0.09 0.04 -5.47
N ASP A 326 -0.23 1.33 -5.56
CA ASP A 326 0.24 2.39 -4.64
C ASP A 326 -0.95 3.01 -3.86
N LEU A 327 -2.02 2.24 -3.63
CA LEU A 327 -3.25 2.74 -3.00
C LEU A 327 -3.13 2.77 -1.47
N VAL A 328 -3.39 3.94 -0.89
CA VAL A 328 -3.51 4.14 0.56
C VAL A 328 -4.97 4.25 0.96
N PHE A 329 -5.36 3.61 2.05
CA PHE A 329 -6.71 3.63 2.60
C PHE A 329 -6.79 4.64 3.74
N LEU A 330 -7.68 5.63 3.61
CA LEU A 330 -7.93 6.64 4.63
C LEU A 330 -9.16 6.27 5.47
N PHE A 331 -8.97 6.22 6.78
CA PHE A 331 -10.00 6.03 7.79
C PHE A 331 -10.08 7.25 8.70
N ASP A 332 -11.29 7.49 9.19
CA ASP A 332 -11.58 8.52 10.17
C ASP A 332 -11.68 7.89 11.56
N ASN A 333 -10.75 8.20 12.44
CA ASN A 333 -10.72 7.69 13.82
C ASN A 333 -11.89 8.22 14.66
N SER A 334 -12.52 9.34 14.29
CA SER A 334 -13.68 9.88 15.00
C SER A 334 -14.96 9.08 14.76
N LYS A 335 -15.02 8.29 13.67
CA LYS A 335 -16.19 7.49 13.32
C LYS A 335 -16.22 6.15 14.04
N ILE A 336 -17.32 5.91 14.75
CA ILE A 336 -17.64 4.63 15.41
C ILE A 336 -18.41 3.66 14.49
N ALA A 337 -18.99 4.18 13.43
CA ALA A 337 -19.71 3.40 12.42
C ALA A 337 -19.62 4.11 11.07
N TYR A 338 -19.56 3.31 10.01
CA TYR A 338 -19.57 3.79 8.63
C TYR A 338 -20.94 3.54 8.01
N GLU A 339 -21.43 4.50 7.23
CA GLU A 339 -22.71 4.36 6.55
C GLU A 339 -22.65 3.24 5.50
N THR A 340 -23.72 2.48 5.37
CA THR A 340 -23.73 1.28 4.52
C THR A 340 -24.02 1.56 3.04
N GLN A 341 -24.11 2.85 2.67
CA GLN A 341 -24.43 3.28 1.31
C GLN A 341 -23.32 4.21 0.82
N ILE A 342 -22.77 3.84 -0.33
CA ILE A 342 -21.89 4.70 -1.11
C ILE A 342 -22.55 4.88 -2.46
N SER A 343 -22.59 6.11 -2.95
CA SER A 343 -23.06 6.37 -4.31
C SER A 343 -22.09 5.74 -5.32
N PRO A 344 -22.57 4.89 -6.25
CA PRO A 344 -21.73 4.36 -7.32
C PRO A 344 -21.26 5.50 -8.23
N ARG A 345 -20.17 5.26 -8.97
CA ARG A 345 -19.66 6.26 -9.93
C ARG A 345 -20.74 6.66 -10.94
N PRO A 346 -20.75 7.93 -11.37
CA PRO A 346 -21.65 8.38 -12.42
C PRO A 346 -21.36 7.63 -13.72
N GLN A 347 -22.43 7.25 -14.41
CA GLN A 347 -22.34 6.54 -15.68
C GLN A 347 -22.15 7.53 -16.85
N PRO A 348 -21.52 7.13 -17.95
CA PRO A 348 -21.41 7.95 -19.16
C PRO A 348 -22.79 8.37 -19.71
N GLU A 349 -22.89 9.52 -20.37
CA GLU A 349 -24.16 10.05 -20.93
C GLU A 349 -24.89 9.03 -21.81
N SER A 350 -24.15 8.30 -22.66
CA SER A 350 -24.73 7.28 -23.54
C SER A 350 -25.29 6.07 -22.77
N VAL A 351 -24.66 5.70 -21.64
CA VAL A 351 -25.14 4.62 -20.75
C VAL A 351 -26.38 5.08 -20.00
N SER A 352 -26.39 6.31 -19.46
CA SER A 352 -27.57 6.88 -18.81
C SER A 352 -28.76 7.01 -19.75
N CYS A 353 -28.52 7.37 -21.01
CA CYS A 353 -29.56 7.44 -22.05
C CYS A 353 -30.16 6.06 -22.33
N ILE A 354 -29.33 5.02 -22.54
CA ILE A 354 -29.85 3.68 -22.85
C ILE A 354 -30.47 2.97 -21.63
N LEU A 355 -30.07 3.34 -20.41
CA LEU A 355 -30.73 2.90 -19.18
C LEU A 355 -32.19 3.37 -19.09
N GLN A 356 -32.49 4.57 -19.60
CA GLN A 356 -33.86 5.11 -19.63
C GLN A 356 -34.71 4.46 -20.73
N GLU A 357 -34.12 4.13 -21.87
CA GLU A 357 -34.82 3.54 -23.03
C GLU A 357 -34.16 2.25 -23.55
N PRO A 358 -34.16 1.12 -22.80
CA PRO A 358 -33.39 -0.08 -23.18
C PRO A 358 -33.87 -0.76 -24.47
N LYS A 359 -35.13 -0.50 -24.85
CA LYS A 359 -35.79 -1.00 -26.07
C LYS A 359 -35.52 -0.16 -27.31
N ARG A 360 -34.82 0.97 -27.17
CA ARG A 360 -34.46 1.83 -28.31
C ARG A 360 -33.61 1.02 -29.28
N ASN A 361 -34.04 0.99 -30.54
CA ASN A 361 -33.32 0.32 -31.59
C ASN A 361 -32.13 1.20 -32.01
N LEU A 362 -30.92 0.64 -31.98
CA LEU A 362 -29.68 1.33 -32.27
C LEU A 362 -28.97 0.63 -33.44
N SER A 363 -28.25 1.42 -34.24
CA SER A 363 -27.38 0.87 -35.28
C SER A 363 -26.28 0.00 -34.68
N PHE A 364 -25.77 -0.97 -35.46
CA PHE A 364 -24.70 -1.86 -34.99
C PHE A 364 -23.48 -1.09 -34.42
N PHE A 365 -23.09 0.04 -35.02
CA PHE A 365 -21.97 0.83 -34.53
C PHE A 365 -22.27 1.51 -33.18
N GLN A 366 -23.50 2.02 -33.01
CA GLN A 366 -23.96 2.57 -31.74
C GLN A 366 -24.04 1.47 -30.66
N LEU A 367 -24.58 0.29 -30.99
CA LEU A 367 -24.60 -0.88 -30.10
C LEU A 367 -23.19 -1.27 -29.64
N ARG A 368 -22.23 -1.35 -30.58
CA ARG A 368 -20.83 -1.66 -30.24
C ARG A 368 -20.24 -0.66 -29.25
N LYS A 369 -20.60 0.62 -29.33
CA LYS A 369 -20.15 1.64 -28.38
C LYS A 369 -20.84 1.48 -27.03
N VAL A 370 -22.17 1.47 -27.00
CA VAL A 370 -22.92 1.45 -25.74
C VAL A 370 -22.74 0.15 -24.97
N TRP A 371 -22.67 -1.01 -25.64
CA TRP A 371 -22.45 -2.29 -24.95
C TRP A 371 -21.05 -2.39 -24.36
N GLY A 372 -20.04 -1.88 -25.08
CA GLY A 372 -18.67 -1.79 -24.55
C GLY A 372 -18.62 -0.92 -23.29
N GLN A 373 -19.28 0.25 -23.33
CA GLN A 373 -19.37 1.15 -22.18
C GLN A 373 -20.15 0.52 -21.01
N VAL A 374 -21.26 -0.18 -21.26
CA VAL A 374 -22.02 -0.86 -20.21
C VAL A 374 -21.19 -1.96 -19.55
N TRP A 375 -20.48 -2.78 -20.34
CA TRP A 375 -19.58 -3.77 -19.78
C TRP A 375 -18.46 -3.13 -18.95
N HIS A 376 -17.83 -2.08 -19.46
CA HIS A 376 -16.81 -1.32 -18.71
C HIS A 376 -17.36 -0.74 -17.41
N SER A 377 -18.61 -0.27 -17.38
CA SER A 377 -19.29 0.14 -16.15
C SER A 377 -19.45 -0.99 -15.15
N ILE A 378 -19.79 -2.21 -15.60
CA ILE A 378 -19.90 -3.40 -14.74
C ILE A 378 -18.52 -3.79 -14.21
N GLN A 379 -17.50 -3.76 -15.06
CA GLN A 379 -16.11 -3.98 -14.66
C GLN A 379 -15.66 -2.94 -13.61
N THR A 380 -16.00 -1.67 -13.78
CA THR A 380 -15.69 -0.61 -12.81
C THR A 380 -16.36 -0.86 -11.47
N LEU A 381 -17.63 -1.30 -11.46
CA LEU A 381 -18.32 -1.68 -10.21
C LEU A 381 -17.62 -2.84 -9.50
N LYS A 382 -17.15 -3.85 -10.25
CA LYS A 382 -16.38 -4.98 -9.73
C LYS A 382 -15.07 -4.50 -9.10
N GLU A 383 -14.29 -3.70 -9.83
CA GLU A 383 -13.01 -3.17 -9.36
C GLU A 383 -13.18 -2.27 -8.13
N ASP A 384 -14.14 -1.35 -8.13
CA ASP A 384 -14.43 -0.48 -6.99
C ASP A 384 -14.86 -1.29 -5.75
N CYS A 385 -15.67 -2.33 -5.93
CA CYS A 385 -16.04 -3.23 -4.83
C CYS A 385 -14.81 -3.95 -4.24
N ASN A 386 -13.89 -4.39 -5.10
CA ASN A 386 -12.66 -5.08 -4.67
C ASN A 386 -11.73 -4.13 -3.91
N ARG A 387 -11.59 -2.87 -4.33
CA ARG A 387 -10.84 -1.84 -3.59
C ARG A 387 -11.40 -1.59 -2.19
N LEU A 388 -12.72 -1.49 -2.07
CA LEU A 388 -13.38 -1.33 -0.77
C LEU A 388 -13.14 -2.54 0.14
N GLN A 389 -13.15 -3.74 -0.44
CA GLN A 389 -12.81 -4.97 0.28
C GLN A 389 -11.35 -4.99 0.72
N GLN A 390 -10.40 -4.54 -0.10
CA GLN A 390 -9.00 -4.37 0.29
C GLN A 390 -8.86 -3.39 1.45
N GLY A 391 -9.56 -2.26 1.42
CA GLY A 391 -9.57 -1.32 2.56
C GLY A 391 -10.07 -1.96 3.85
N GLN A 392 -11.16 -2.73 3.80
CA GLN A 392 -11.66 -3.45 4.98
C GLN A 392 -10.64 -4.51 5.47
N ARG A 393 -9.96 -5.21 4.56
CA ARG A 393 -8.87 -6.16 4.89
C ARG A 393 -7.69 -5.44 5.53
N ALA A 394 -7.26 -4.29 5.02
CA ALA A 394 -6.19 -3.49 5.59
C ALA A 394 -6.51 -3.07 7.04
N ALA A 395 -7.74 -2.60 7.29
CA ALA A 395 -8.22 -2.29 8.64
C ALA A 395 -8.24 -3.54 9.55
N MET A 396 -8.65 -4.69 9.02
CA MET A 396 -8.60 -5.96 9.76
C MET A 396 -7.16 -6.34 10.12
N MET A 397 -6.22 -6.29 9.18
CA MET A 397 -4.81 -6.59 9.43
C MET A 397 -4.21 -5.67 10.50
N ASN A 398 -4.57 -4.38 10.48
CA ASN A 398 -4.19 -3.44 11.52
C ASN A 398 -4.75 -3.83 12.90
N LEU A 399 -6.04 -4.20 12.98
CA LEU A 399 -6.68 -4.68 14.20
C LEU A 399 -5.99 -5.95 14.74
N LEU A 400 -5.65 -6.91 13.88
CA LEU A 400 -4.97 -8.14 14.28
C LEU A 400 -3.57 -7.88 14.85
N ARG A 401 -2.84 -6.91 14.28
CA ARG A 401 -1.54 -6.49 14.80
C ARG A 401 -1.66 -5.86 16.18
N ASN A 402 -2.64 -4.97 16.38
CA ASN A 402 -2.95 -4.38 17.69
C ASN A 402 -3.37 -5.45 18.71
N ASN A 403 -4.24 -6.39 18.32
CA ASN A 403 -4.67 -7.48 19.19
C ASN A 403 -3.52 -8.41 19.59
N SER A 404 -2.55 -8.65 18.68
CA SER A 404 -1.34 -9.41 19.02
C SER A 404 -0.51 -8.71 20.10
N CYS A 405 -0.30 -7.40 19.99
CA CYS A 405 0.39 -6.60 21.01
C CYS A 405 -0.36 -6.64 22.34
N LEU A 406 -1.67 -6.40 22.32
CA LEU A 406 -2.54 -6.43 23.49
C LEU A 406 -2.53 -7.81 24.18
N SER A 407 -2.48 -8.90 23.40
CA SER A 407 -2.37 -10.27 23.92
C SER A 407 -1.04 -10.54 24.61
N LYS A 408 0.08 -10.04 24.07
CA LYS A 408 1.40 -10.14 24.72
C LYS A 408 1.43 -9.40 26.06
N MET A 409 0.83 -8.20 26.10
CA MET A 409 0.70 -7.42 27.33
C MET A 409 -0.22 -8.10 28.35
N LYS A 410 -1.34 -8.71 27.91
CA LYS A 410 -2.23 -9.51 28.77
C LYS A 410 -1.46 -10.59 29.52
N ASN A 411 -0.67 -11.37 28.78
CA ASN A 411 0.06 -12.51 29.34
C ASN A 411 1.13 -12.03 30.33
N SER A 412 1.81 -10.93 30.00
CA SER A 412 2.80 -10.29 30.89
C SER A 412 2.14 -9.78 32.18
N MET A 413 1.01 -9.07 32.07
CA MET A 413 0.24 -8.56 33.21
C MET A 413 -0.26 -9.70 34.11
N ALA A 414 -0.81 -10.78 33.52
CA ALA A 414 -1.27 -11.94 34.27
C ALA A 414 -0.12 -12.64 35.02
N SER A 415 1.05 -12.77 34.37
CA SER A 415 2.26 -13.32 34.98
C SER A 415 2.73 -12.46 36.16
N MET A 416 2.83 -11.14 35.97
CA MET A 416 3.20 -10.20 37.03
C MET A 416 2.20 -10.23 38.20
N SER A 417 0.91 -10.44 37.93
CA SER A 417 -0.12 -10.56 38.97
C SER A 417 0.11 -11.77 39.86
N GLN A 418 0.44 -12.90 39.25
CA GLN A 418 0.71 -14.12 39.98
C GLN A 418 1.99 -14.00 40.81
N GLN A 419 3.03 -13.35 40.27
CA GLN A 419 4.27 -13.09 41.00
C GLN A 419 4.06 -12.14 42.18
N LEU A 420 3.31 -11.05 41.98
CA LEU A 420 3.00 -10.10 43.05
C LEU A 420 2.18 -10.77 44.15
N LYS A 421 1.15 -11.55 43.80
CA LYS A 421 0.37 -12.34 44.75
C LYS A 421 1.27 -13.24 45.60
N ALA A 422 2.15 -14.01 44.96
CA ALA A 422 3.08 -14.90 45.67
C ALA A 422 4.02 -14.14 46.62
N LYS A 423 4.52 -12.97 46.22
CA LYS A 423 5.37 -12.11 47.06
C LYS A 423 4.60 -11.50 48.23
N LEU A 424 3.36 -11.09 48.02
CA LEU A 424 2.47 -10.59 49.07
C LEU A 424 2.17 -11.69 50.08
N ASP A 425 1.79 -12.89 49.63
CA ASP A 425 1.52 -14.04 50.51
C ASP A 425 2.77 -14.43 51.32
N PHE A 426 3.94 -14.42 50.69
CA PHE A 426 5.23 -14.64 51.36
C PHE A 426 5.49 -13.55 52.42
N PHE A 427 5.31 -12.28 52.06
CA PHE A 427 5.52 -11.16 52.99
C PHE A 427 4.56 -11.22 54.18
N LYS A 428 3.26 -11.46 53.94
CA LYS A 428 2.23 -11.57 54.99
C LYS A 428 2.55 -12.69 55.97
N THR A 429 2.93 -13.86 55.45
CA THR A 429 3.38 -14.98 56.28
C THR A 429 4.62 -14.58 57.10
N SER A 430 5.59 -13.92 56.45
CA SER A 430 6.85 -13.55 57.08
C SER A 430 6.68 -12.48 58.18
N ILE A 431 5.85 -11.46 57.97
CA ILE A 431 5.61 -10.41 58.97
C ILE A 431 4.75 -10.91 60.14
N GLN A 432 3.81 -11.82 59.89
CA GLN A 432 2.99 -12.41 60.93
C GLN A 432 3.85 -13.21 61.93
N ILE A 433 4.80 -14.01 61.41
CA ILE A 433 5.77 -14.75 62.24
C ILE A 433 6.59 -13.78 63.09
N ASP A 434 7.10 -12.71 62.49
CA ASP A 434 7.92 -11.71 63.19
C ASP A 434 7.10 -11.00 64.29
N LEU A 435 5.84 -10.64 64.03
CA LEU A 435 4.93 -10.02 65.00
C LEU A 435 4.56 -10.98 66.16
N GLU A 436 4.24 -12.23 65.86
CA GLU A 436 3.90 -13.25 66.85
C GLU A 436 5.09 -13.54 67.77
N LYS A 437 6.27 -13.81 67.19
CA LYS A 437 7.48 -14.09 67.95
C LYS A 437 7.98 -12.88 68.72
N TYR A 438 7.82 -11.68 68.17
CA TYR A 438 8.12 -10.45 68.89
C TYR A 438 7.21 -10.28 70.12
N SER A 439 5.92 -10.64 70.02
CA SER A 439 4.98 -10.58 71.14
C SER A 439 5.30 -11.59 72.25
N GLU A 440 5.66 -12.82 71.90
CA GLU A 440 6.06 -13.88 72.85
C GLU A 440 7.29 -13.49 73.68
N GLN A 441 8.27 -12.81 73.07
CA GLN A 441 9.51 -12.42 73.77
C GLN A 441 9.39 -11.13 74.59
N THR A 442 8.24 -10.45 74.61
CA THR A 442 8.11 -9.15 75.30
C THR A 442 8.30 -9.22 76.81
N GLU A 443 8.02 -10.37 77.45
CA GLU A 443 8.12 -10.53 78.90
C GLU A 443 9.57 -10.71 79.40
N PHE A 444 10.46 -11.27 78.56
CA PHE A 444 11.84 -11.63 78.96
C PHE A 444 12.95 -11.07 78.05
N GLY A 445 12.57 -10.37 76.97
CA GLY A 445 13.47 -9.96 75.88
C GLY A 445 13.60 -8.45 75.67
N ILE A 446 13.67 -8.01 74.41
CA ILE A 446 13.82 -6.61 74.00
C ILE A 446 12.46 -6.03 73.61
N THR A 447 12.05 -4.96 74.28
CA THR A 447 10.82 -4.23 73.98
C THR A 447 11.11 -2.89 73.30
N SER A 448 10.39 -2.60 72.21
CA SER A 448 10.43 -1.38 71.40
C SER A 448 9.08 -1.12 70.73
N ASP A 449 8.25 -0.28 71.36
CA ASP A 449 6.91 0.04 70.85
C ASP A 449 6.93 0.71 69.46
N LYS A 450 7.97 1.49 69.17
CA LYS A 450 8.16 2.12 67.85
C LYS A 450 8.31 1.09 66.72
N LEU A 451 8.96 -0.03 67.01
CA LEU A 451 9.20 -1.09 66.03
C LEU A 451 7.94 -1.93 65.82
N LEU A 452 7.20 -2.21 66.90
CA LEU A 452 5.89 -2.87 66.82
C LEU A 452 4.89 -2.05 65.99
N LEU A 453 4.81 -0.75 66.22
CA LEU A 453 3.97 0.16 65.43
C LEU A 453 4.41 0.19 63.96
N ALA A 454 5.70 0.33 63.69
CA ALA A 454 6.24 0.33 62.34
C ALA A 454 5.93 -0.98 61.60
N TRP A 455 6.06 -2.15 62.25
CA TRP A 455 5.74 -3.44 61.61
C TRP A 455 4.24 -3.62 61.38
N ARG A 456 3.37 -3.15 62.27
CA ARG A 456 1.92 -3.11 62.00
C ARG A 456 1.57 -2.17 60.85
N GLU A 457 2.25 -1.03 60.72
CA GLU A 457 2.09 -0.14 59.56
C GLU A 457 2.55 -0.82 58.27
N MET A 458 3.63 -1.60 58.30
CA MET A 458 4.07 -2.38 57.13
C MET A 458 3.03 -3.44 56.72
N GLU A 459 2.45 -4.14 57.68
CA GLU A 459 1.36 -5.11 57.43
C GLU A 459 0.16 -4.43 56.77
N GLN A 460 -0.29 -3.30 57.32
CA GLN A 460 -1.41 -2.53 56.76
C GLN A 460 -1.11 -1.95 55.37
N ALA A 461 0.13 -1.47 55.15
CA ALA A 461 0.54 -0.92 53.86
C ALA A 461 0.51 -1.98 52.75
N VAL A 462 0.90 -3.21 53.07
CA VAL A 462 0.90 -4.33 52.11
C VAL A 462 -0.51 -4.87 51.83
N GLU A 463 -1.48 -4.65 52.73
CA GLU A 463 -2.88 -4.99 52.48
C GLU A 463 -3.54 -4.10 51.42
N LEU A 464 -3.01 -2.89 51.21
CA LEU A 464 -3.43 -1.98 50.14
C LEU A 464 -2.77 -2.29 48.79
N CYS A 465 -1.76 -3.15 48.78
CA CYS A 465 -1.07 -3.61 47.57
C CYS A 465 -1.81 -4.79 46.94
N GLY A 466 -1.65 -4.94 45.62
CA GLY A 466 -2.26 -6.04 44.88
C GLY A 466 -3.44 -5.56 44.05
N ARG A 467 -3.37 -5.87 42.75
CA ARG A 467 -4.29 -5.37 41.71
C ARG A 467 -5.13 -6.48 41.11
N GLU A 468 -5.41 -7.54 41.87
CA GLU A 468 -6.05 -8.76 41.35
C GLU A 468 -7.42 -8.48 40.74
N ASN A 469 -8.21 -7.58 41.34
CA ASN A 469 -9.53 -7.24 40.85
C ASN A 469 -9.46 -6.43 39.55
N GLU A 470 -8.54 -5.47 39.47
CA GLU A 470 -8.29 -4.69 38.26
C GLU A 470 -7.79 -5.57 37.11
N VAL A 471 -6.83 -6.47 37.38
CA VAL A 471 -6.31 -7.44 36.43
C VAL A 471 -7.42 -8.36 35.95
N LYS A 472 -8.24 -8.91 36.85
CA LYS A 472 -9.37 -9.79 36.50
C LYS A 472 -10.35 -9.08 35.56
N HIS A 473 -10.73 -7.84 35.89
CA HIS A 473 -11.64 -7.06 35.05
C HIS A 473 -11.05 -6.77 33.66
N LEU A 474 -9.76 -6.44 33.57
CA LEU A 474 -9.08 -6.23 32.29
C LEU A 474 -9.01 -7.53 31.48
N VAL A 475 -8.68 -8.67 32.09
CA VAL A 475 -8.64 -9.97 31.42
C VAL A 475 -10.01 -10.35 30.86
N GLU A 476 -11.09 -10.16 31.62
CA GLU A 476 -12.48 -10.40 31.14
C GLU A 476 -12.80 -9.56 29.90
N ARG A 477 -12.47 -8.26 29.93
CA ARG A 477 -12.68 -7.35 28.79
C ARG A 477 -11.84 -7.73 27.58
N MET A 478 -10.57 -8.11 27.78
CA MET A 478 -9.67 -8.52 26.70
C MET A 478 -10.12 -9.84 26.07
N MET A 479 -10.60 -10.79 26.86
CA MET A 479 -11.17 -12.04 26.35
C MET A 479 -12.45 -11.80 25.55
N ALA A 480 -13.35 -10.94 26.04
CA ALA A 480 -14.56 -10.56 25.30
C ALA A 480 -14.21 -9.91 23.95
N LEU A 481 -13.22 -9.01 23.93
CA LEU A 481 -12.72 -8.41 22.69
C LEU A 481 -12.09 -9.45 21.74
N GLN A 482 -11.32 -10.41 22.26
CA GLN A 482 -10.76 -11.49 21.45
C GLN A 482 -11.86 -12.35 20.79
N THR A 483 -12.95 -12.62 21.50
CA THR A 483 -14.13 -13.31 20.94
C THR A 483 -14.74 -12.52 19.79
N ASP A 484 -14.98 -11.21 19.98
CA ASP A 484 -15.50 -10.32 18.93
C ASP A 484 -14.60 -10.34 17.67
N ILE A 485 -13.28 -10.35 17.86
CA ILE A 485 -12.29 -10.37 16.76
C ILE A 485 -12.32 -11.71 16.02
N VAL A 486 -12.39 -12.84 16.73
CA VAL A 486 -12.45 -14.17 16.10
C VAL A 486 -13.74 -14.34 15.31
N ASP A 487 -14.87 -13.86 15.83
CA ASP A 487 -16.15 -13.89 15.13
C ASP A 487 -16.13 -13.03 13.86
N LEU A 488 -15.42 -11.90 13.88
CA LEU A 488 -15.20 -11.09 12.69
C LEU A 488 -14.35 -11.79 11.62
N GLN A 489 -13.28 -12.47 12.01
CA GLN A 489 -12.42 -13.23 11.09
C GLN A 489 -13.19 -14.38 10.43
N ARG A 490 -14.02 -15.09 11.20
CA ARG A 490 -14.78 -16.25 10.74
C ARG A 490 -16.02 -15.89 9.93
N SER A 491 -16.45 -14.62 9.96
CA SER A 491 -17.60 -14.17 9.20
C SER A 491 -17.28 -14.22 7.70
N PRO A 492 -17.89 -15.14 6.92
CA PRO A 492 -17.64 -15.18 5.50
C PRO A 492 -18.08 -13.85 4.90
N MET A 493 -17.16 -13.16 4.23
CA MET A 493 -17.41 -11.99 3.39
C MET A 493 -18.27 -12.40 2.18
N GLY A 494 -19.55 -12.69 2.45
CA GLY A 494 -20.52 -13.21 1.50
C GLY A 494 -20.41 -14.72 1.25
N ARG A 495 -21.41 -15.50 1.67
CA ARG A 495 -21.66 -16.81 1.04
C ARG A 495 -22.02 -16.58 -0.44
N LYS A 496 -21.53 -17.46 -1.33
CA LYS A 496 -21.93 -17.58 -2.73
C LYS A 496 -23.46 -17.73 -2.82
N GLN A 497 -24.19 -16.63 -2.99
CA GLN A 497 -25.59 -16.60 -3.40
C GLN A 497 -25.64 -15.95 -4.79
N GLY A 498 -26.12 -16.70 -5.78
CA GLY A 498 -26.56 -16.30 -7.12
C GLY A 498 -25.90 -15.09 -7.79
N GLY A 499 -25.04 -15.37 -8.79
CA GLY A 499 -24.42 -14.38 -9.69
C GLY A 499 -23.52 -13.40 -8.93
N THR A 500 -22.29 -13.80 -8.66
CA THR A 500 -21.30 -12.85 -8.14
C THR A 500 -21.12 -11.69 -9.12
N LEU A 501 -20.70 -10.52 -8.62
CA LEU A 501 -20.39 -9.37 -9.48
C LEU A 501 -19.38 -9.74 -10.59
N ASP A 502 -18.52 -10.72 -10.30
CA ASP A 502 -17.59 -11.37 -11.22
C ASP A 502 -18.31 -12.16 -12.32
N ASP A 503 -19.32 -12.97 -11.98
CA ASP A 503 -20.14 -13.69 -12.96
C ASP A 503 -20.95 -12.76 -13.88
N LEU A 504 -21.39 -11.60 -13.35
CA LEU A 504 -22.13 -10.60 -14.13
C LEU A 504 -21.22 -9.86 -15.11
N GLU A 505 -19.99 -9.55 -14.69
CA GLU A 505 -18.96 -8.97 -15.57
C GLU A 505 -18.59 -9.95 -16.69
N GLU A 506 -18.41 -11.23 -16.37
CA GLU A 506 -18.12 -12.28 -17.35
C GLU A 506 -19.25 -12.43 -18.38
N GLN A 507 -20.51 -12.42 -17.94
CA GLN A 507 -21.67 -12.47 -18.84
C GLN A 507 -21.71 -11.25 -19.78
N ALA A 508 -21.44 -10.06 -19.25
CA ALA A 508 -21.39 -8.83 -20.03
C ALA A 508 -20.26 -8.86 -21.07
N ARG A 509 -19.07 -9.31 -20.66
CA ARG A 509 -17.90 -9.52 -21.53
C ARG A 509 -18.23 -10.46 -22.68
N GLU A 510 -18.86 -11.59 -22.39
CA GLU A 510 -19.24 -12.58 -23.38
C GLU A 510 -20.29 -12.06 -24.38
N LEU A 511 -21.30 -11.32 -23.91
CA LEU A 511 -22.28 -10.67 -24.80
C LEU A 511 -21.61 -9.65 -25.73
N TYR A 512 -20.70 -8.84 -25.19
CA TYR A 512 -19.96 -7.87 -25.99
C TYR A 512 -19.04 -8.55 -27.02
N ARG A 513 -18.36 -9.62 -26.62
CA ARG A 513 -17.54 -10.46 -27.50
C ARG A 513 -18.37 -10.99 -28.66
N ARG A 514 -19.53 -11.62 -28.39
CA ARG A 514 -20.44 -12.11 -29.43
C ARG A 514 -20.88 -11.00 -30.38
N LEU A 515 -21.19 -9.81 -29.87
CA LEU A 515 -21.55 -8.66 -30.70
C LEU A 515 -20.39 -8.27 -31.65
N ARG A 516 -19.15 -8.24 -31.16
CA ARG A 516 -17.97 -7.87 -31.98
C ARG A 516 -17.60 -8.93 -33.00
N GLU A 517 -17.74 -10.21 -32.65
CA GLU A 517 -17.42 -11.36 -33.51
C GLU A 517 -18.51 -11.62 -34.57
N LYS A 518 -19.66 -10.93 -34.52
CA LYS A 518 -20.73 -11.07 -35.53
C LYS A 518 -20.19 -10.89 -36.96
N PRO A 519 -20.49 -11.85 -37.86
CA PRO A 519 -20.25 -11.73 -39.30
C PRO A 519 -20.86 -10.45 -39.88
N ARG A 520 -20.27 -9.88 -40.93
CA ARG A 520 -20.66 -8.55 -41.46
C ARG A 520 -22.11 -8.51 -41.95
N ASP A 521 -22.62 -9.61 -42.49
CA ASP A 521 -24.00 -9.84 -42.94
C ASP A 521 -25.02 -9.84 -41.79
N GLN A 522 -24.60 -10.14 -40.56
CA GLN A 522 -25.46 -10.21 -39.38
C GLN A 522 -25.40 -8.94 -38.51
N ARG A 523 -24.72 -7.90 -38.98
CA ARG A 523 -24.58 -6.60 -38.28
C ARG A 523 -25.77 -5.71 -38.57
N THR A 524 -26.91 -6.06 -37.99
CA THR A 524 -28.16 -5.29 -38.07
C THR A 524 -28.39 -4.44 -36.83
N ASP A 525 -29.41 -3.59 -36.89
CA ASP A 525 -29.90 -2.83 -35.75
C ASP A 525 -30.47 -3.77 -34.67
N GLY A 526 -30.44 -3.34 -33.41
CA GLY A 526 -30.97 -4.10 -32.28
C GLY A 526 -31.16 -3.23 -31.03
N ASP A 527 -31.74 -3.83 -29.99
CA ASP A 527 -31.92 -3.18 -28.67
C ASP A 527 -30.77 -3.51 -27.70
N SER A 528 -30.81 -2.92 -26.51
CA SER A 528 -29.81 -3.13 -25.45
C SER A 528 -30.41 -3.73 -24.16
N GLN A 529 -31.55 -4.41 -24.26
CA GLN A 529 -32.30 -4.88 -23.09
C GLN A 529 -31.47 -5.85 -22.22
N GLU A 530 -30.80 -6.80 -22.86
CA GLU A 530 -30.00 -7.81 -22.15
C GLU A 530 -28.82 -7.18 -21.42
N MET A 531 -28.15 -6.23 -22.07
CA MET A 531 -26.99 -5.53 -21.51
C MET A 531 -27.38 -4.60 -20.36
N VAL A 532 -28.49 -3.86 -20.49
CA VAL A 532 -29.06 -3.04 -19.42
C VAL A 532 -29.49 -3.90 -18.23
N ARG A 533 -30.09 -5.08 -18.48
CA ARG A 533 -30.47 -6.03 -17.41
C ARG A 533 -29.26 -6.44 -16.58
N LEU A 534 -28.13 -6.76 -17.22
CA LEU A 534 -26.89 -7.11 -16.52
C LEU A 534 -26.35 -5.94 -15.68
N LEU A 535 -26.38 -4.71 -16.23
CA LEU A 535 -25.94 -3.52 -15.50
C LEU A 535 -26.78 -3.26 -14.24
N LEU A 536 -28.11 -3.34 -14.34
CA LEU A 536 -29.00 -3.17 -13.19
C LEU A 536 -28.77 -4.23 -12.12
N GLN A 537 -28.55 -5.49 -12.53
CA GLN A 537 -28.17 -6.57 -11.61
C GLN A 537 -26.82 -6.33 -10.97
N ALA A 538 -25.84 -5.81 -11.72
CA ALA A 538 -24.51 -5.49 -11.21
C ALA A 538 -24.55 -4.34 -10.20
N ILE A 539 -25.33 -3.28 -10.44
CA ILE A 539 -25.54 -2.18 -9.49
C ILE A 539 -26.15 -2.71 -8.18
N GLN A 540 -27.21 -3.53 -8.27
CA GLN A 540 -27.82 -4.14 -7.10
C GLN A 540 -26.85 -5.07 -6.35
N GLY A 541 -26.06 -5.87 -7.09
CA GLY A 541 -25.04 -6.75 -6.53
C GLY A 541 -23.92 -5.98 -5.82
N PHE A 542 -23.48 -4.87 -6.40
CA PHE A 542 -22.51 -3.93 -5.84
C PHE A 542 -23.01 -3.37 -4.50
N GLU A 543 -24.19 -2.75 -4.48
CA GLU A 543 -24.76 -2.17 -3.25
C GLU A 543 -24.92 -3.21 -2.13
N LYS A 544 -25.35 -4.44 -2.49
CA LYS A 544 -25.45 -5.54 -1.53
C LYS A 544 -24.09 -5.93 -0.95
N LYS A 545 -23.05 -6.05 -1.78
CA LYS A 545 -21.68 -6.35 -1.33
C LYS A 545 -21.12 -5.21 -0.47
N VAL A 546 -21.24 -3.95 -0.91
CA VAL A 546 -20.76 -2.75 -0.18
C VAL A 546 -21.40 -2.67 1.21
N ARG A 547 -22.70 -2.93 1.33
CA ARG A 547 -23.38 -2.97 2.64
C ARG A 547 -22.74 -3.96 3.61
N VAL A 548 -22.38 -5.15 3.12
CA VAL A 548 -21.71 -6.18 3.94
C VAL A 548 -20.31 -5.72 4.34
N ILE A 549 -19.53 -5.18 3.38
CA ILE A 549 -18.17 -4.65 3.63
C ILE A 549 -18.21 -3.59 4.73
N TYR A 550 -19.11 -2.61 4.63
CA TYR A 550 -19.21 -1.49 5.58
C TYR A 550 -19.76 -1.90 6.94
N THR A 551 -20.63 -2.92 6.98
CA THR A 551 -21.08 -3.52 8.24
C THR A 551 -19.90 -4.17 8.97
N GLN A 552 -19.06 -4.93 8.26
CA GLN A 552 -17.86 -5.52 8.86
C GLN A 552 -16.81 -4.47 9.22
N LEU A 553 -16.60 -3.46 8.37
CA LEU A 553 -15.69 -2.34 8.66
C LEU A 553 -16.09 -1.63 9.94
N SER A 554 -17.37 -1.31 10.12
CA SER A 554 -17.90 -0.68 11.34
C SER A 554 -17.60 -1.51 12.59
N LYS A 555 -17.80 -2.83 12.53
CA LYS A 555 -17.44 -3.73 13.65
C LYS A 555 -15.93 -3.78 13.89
N THR A 556 -15.13 -3.75 12.82
CA THR A 556 -13.66 -3.76 12.87
C THR A 556 -13.14 -2.51 13.58
N VAL A 557 -13.63 -1.33 13.23
CA VAL A 557 -13.18 -0.07 13.85
C VAL A 557 -13.60 0.04 15.31
N VAL A 558 -14.78 -0.49 15.69
CA VAL A 558 -15.21 -0.57 17.09
C VAL A 558 -14.27 -1.49 17.89
N CYS A 559 -13.90 -2.65 17.35
CA CYS A 559 -12.93 -3.53 17.99
C CYS A 559 -11.56 -2.86 18.12
N LYS A 560 -11.15 -2.08 17.11
CA LYS A 560 -9.90 -1.31 17.15
C LYS A 560 -9.92 -0.25 18.25
N GLN A 561 -11.01 0.52 18.37
CA GLN A 561 -11.18 1.49 19.45
C GLN A 561 -11.14 0.82 20.82
N LYS A 562 -11.87 -0.29 21.03
CA LYS A 562 -11.79 -1.07 22.27
C LYS A 562 -10.36 -1.54 22.59
N ALA A 563 -9.59 -1.96 21.58
CA ALA A 563 -8.19 -2.35 21.76
C ALA A 563 -7.31 -1.17 22.20
N LEU A 564 -7.46 -0.02 21.53
CA LEU A 564 -6.72 1.22 21.84
C LEU A 564 -7.10 1.79 23.22
N GLU A 565 -8.35 1.63 23.67
CA GLU A 565 -8.78 2.01 25.02
C GLU A 565 -8.23 1.10 26.13
N LEU A 566 -8.02 -0.19 25.83
CA LEU A 566 -7.50 -1.16 26.79
C LEU A 566 -5.99 -1.04 26.95
N LEU A 567 -5.27 -0.66 25.90
CA LEU A 567 -3.81 -0.57 25.89
C LEU A 567 -3.24 0.27 27.06
N PRO A 568 -3.61 1.56 27.24
CA PRO A 568 -3.07 2.38 28.33
C PRO A 568 -3.50 1.89 29.71
N LYS A 569 -4.67 1.25 29.84
CA LYS A 569 -5.15 0.70 31.12
C LYS A 569 -4.32 -0.50 31.56
N VAL A 570 -3.90 -1.33 30.61
CA VAL A 570 -2.98 -2.45 30.90
C VAL A 570 -1.61 -1.91 31.30
N GLU A 571 -1.10 -0.88 30.62
CA GLU A 571 0.17 -0.22 30.99
C GLU A 571 0.12 0.38 32.40
N GLU A 572 -0.97 1.06 32.74
CA GLU A 572 -1.18 1.66 34.07
C GLU A 572 -1.18 0.59 35.17
N VAL A 573 -1.96 -0.49 35.02
CA VAL A 573 -2.05 -1.57 36.01
C VAL A 573 -0.70 -2.29 36.16
N VAL A 574 -0.01 -2.56 35.05
CA VAL A 574 1.34 -3.15 35.07
C VAL A 574 2.32 -2.24 35.82
N SER A 575 2.27 -0.93 35.61
CA SER A 575 3.11 0.04 36.32
C SER A 575 2.81 0.06 37.82
N LEU A 576 1.54 0.04 38.22
CA LEU A 576 1.13 0.00 39.63
C LEU A 576 1.62 -1.28 40.31
N MET A 577 1.49 -2.43 39.65
CA MET A 577 1.94 -3.72 40.19
C MET A 577 3.47 -3.78 40.37
N ASN A 578 4.23 -3.13 39.47
CA ASN A 578 5.68 -3.00 39.60
C ASN A 578 6.06 -2.14 40.82
N GLU A 579 5.32 -1.07 41.11
CA GLU A 579 5.55 -0.26 42.32
C GLU A 579 5.13 -0.99 43.61
N ASP A 580 4.04 -1.76 43.57
CA ASP A 580 3.63 -2.63 44.67
C ASP A 580 4.73 -3.66 44.96
N GLU A 581 5.28 -4.32 43.92
CA GLU A 581 6.38 -5.27 44.07
C GLU A 581 7.61 -4.62 44.72
N LYS A 582 8.05 -3.46 44.20
CA LYS A 582 9.19 -2.73 44.77
C LYS A 582 8.94 -2.36 46.23
N THR A 583 7.71 -1.99 46.59
CA THR A 583 7.35 -1.63 47.96
C THR A 583 7.45 -2.84 48.88
N VAL A 584 6.88 -3.98 48.50
CA VAL A 584 6.98 -5.24 49.26
C VAL A 584 8.43 -5.66 49.48
N VAL A 585 9.26 -5.58 48.43
CA VAL A 585 10.70 -5.91 48.51
C VAL A 585 11.42 -4.99 49.50
N ARG A 586 11.22 -3.67 49.41
CA ARG A 586 11.83 -2.69 50.33
C ARG A 586 11.40 -2.89 51.77
N LEU A 587 10.11 -3.16 52.00
CA LEU A 587 9.58 -3.41 53.35
C LEU A 587 10.16 -4.69 53.95
N GLN A 588 10.28 -5.76 53.17
CA GLN A 588 10.86 -7.02 53.63
C GLN A 588 12.32 -6.82 54.03
N GLU A 589 13.10 -6.15 53.18
CA GLU A 589 14.51 -5.84 53.44
C GLU A 589 14.67 -4.98 54.70
N LYS A 590 13.85 -3.93 54.85
CA LYS A 590 13.85 -3.05 56.02
C LYS A 590 13.56 -3.85 57.29
N ARG A 591 12.52 -4.68 57.28
CA ARG A 591 12.11 -5.49 58.44
C ARG A 591 13.21 -6.46 58.87
N GLN A 592 13.83 -7.16 57.93
CA GLN A 592 14.93 -8.08 58.22
C GLN A 592 16.15 -7.35 58.80
N LYS A 593 16.51 -6.18 58.26
CA LYS A 593 17.60 -5.35 58.81
C LYS A 593 17.29 -4.86 60.23
N GLU A 594 16.05 -4.50 60.52
CA GLU A 594 15.61 -4.09 61.86
C GLU A 594 15.71 -5.24 62.86
N LEU A 595 15.34 -6.47 62.47
CA LEU A 595 15.50 -7.66 63.31
C LEU A 595 16.97 -7.96 63.63
N TRP A 596 17.88 -7.85 62.64
CA TRP A 596 19.32 -7.98 62.88
C TRP A 596 19.88 -6.88 63.80
N ASN A 597 19.34 -5.67 63.71
CA ASN A 597 19.71 -4.58 64.62
C ASN A 597 19.28 -4.86 66.06
N LEU A 598 18.10 -5.46 66.28
CA LEU A 598 17.68 -5.91 67.61
C LEU A 598 18.66 -6.93 68.20
N LEU A 599 19.12 -7.90 67.40
CA LEU A 599 20.13 -8.87 67.82
C LEU A 599 21.45 -8.20 68.20
N LYS A 600 21.90 -7.21 67.41
CA LYS A 600 23.11 -6.43 67.70
C LYS A 600 23.01 -5.69 69.03
N ILE A 601 21.84 -5.11 69.34
CA ILE A 601 21.56 -4.48 70.64
C ILE A 601 21.59 -5.52 71.76
N ALA A 602 20.96 -6.69 71.57
CA ALA A 602 20.98 -7.78 72.54
C ALA A 602 22.41 -8.21 72.91
N CYS A 603 23.26 -8.45 71.91
CA CYS A 603 24.66 -8.83 72.11
C CYS A 603 25.48 -7.76 72.83
N SER A 604 25.13 -6.48 72.66
CA SER A 604 25.80 -5.37 73.36
C SER A 604 25.42 -5.30 74.84
N LYS A 605 24.16 -5.61 75.20
CA LYS A 605 23.69 -5.63 76.60
C LYS A 605 24.28 -6.80 77.40
N VAL A 606 24.53 -7.94 76.76
CA VAL A 606 25.17 -9.11 77.41
C VAL A 606 26.67 -8.90 77.68
N ARG A 607 27.31 -7.87 77.10
CA ARG A 607 28.75 -7.55 77.29
C ARG A 607 29.04 -6.36 78.23
N GLY A 608 28.07 -5.88 79.03
CA GLY A 608 28.30 -4.89 80.10
C GLY A 608 28.96 -5.52 81.36
N PRO A 609 29.73 -4.77 82.18
CA PRO A 609 30.61 -5.35 83.19
C PRO A 609 29.82 -5.96 84.35
N VAL A 610 29.91 -7.28 84.53
CA VAL A 610 29.57 -7.95 85.78
C VAL A 610 30.72 -7.68 86.76
N SER A 611 30.44 -6.92 87.82
CA SER A 611 31.37 -6.67 88.92
C SER A 611 31.59 -7.95 89.72
N GLY A 612 32.84 -8.40 89.81
CA GLY A 612 33.23 -9.46 90.75
C GLY A 612 34.31 -10.39 90.21
N SER A 613 35.51 -9.87 90.01
CA SER A 613 36.72 -10.68 89.86
C SER A 613 37.41 -10.78 91.21
N PRO A 614 38.09 -11.90 91.54
CA PRO A 614 39.29 -11.86 92.34
C PRO A 614 40.47 -12.23 91.45
N ASP A 615 41.27 -11.22 91.12
CA ASP A 615 42.66 -11.13 91.58
C ASP A 615 43.57 -10.44 90.58
N SER A 616 44.18 -9.40 91.14
CA SER A 616 45.28 -8.56 90.70
C SER A 616 46.46 -9.36 90.12
N MET A 617 47.31 -8.84 89.22
CA MET A 617 48.09 -7.62 89.37
C MET A 617 48.73 -7.20 88.04
N ASN A 618 48.98 -5.89 87.97
CA ASN A 618 50.03 -5.18 87.23
C ASN A 618 49.85 -4.91 85.73
N ALA A 619 49.33 -3.70 85.51
CA ALA A 619 49.81 -2.78 84.49
C ALA A 619 51.29 -2.39 84.74
N SER A 620 52.10 -2.26 83.69
CA SER A 620 52.64 -0.95 83.29
C SER A 620 53.57 -1.00 82.06
N ARG A 621 53.16 -0.17 81.08
CA ARG A 621 53.96 0.78 80.26
C ARG A 621 54.94 0.21 79.23
N LEU A 622 54.62 0.34 77.93
CA LEU A 622 54.88 1.51 77.06
C LEU A 622 56.38 1.79 76.87
N SER A 623 56.92 1.49 75.69
CA SER A 623 57.12 2.49 74.62
C SER A 623 58.10 2.03 73.53
N HIS A 624 57.63 2.21 72.29
CA HIS A 624 58.33 2.60 71.06
C HIS A 624 59.61 1.93 70.52
N SER A 625 59.41 1.40 69.31
CA SER A 625 60.13 1.71 68.07
C SER A 625 61.61 1.37 67.91
N GLY A 626 61.85 0.24 67.25
CA GLY A 626 62.53 0.22 65.95
C GLY A 626 64.04 -0.04 65.95
N GLN A 627 64.44 -1.27 65.64
CA GLN A 627 65.37 -1.62 64.53
C GLN A 627 65.81 -3.09 64.64
N LEU A 628 65.53 -3.89 63.62
CA LEU A 628 66.54 -4.45 62.68
C LEU A 628 65.99 -5.67 61.93
N LEU A 629 66.28 -5.67 60.63
CA LEU A 629 66.01 -6.72 59.66
C LEU A 629 66.64 -8.05 60.06
N ALA A 630 65.88 -9.15 59.89
CA ALA A 630 66.35 -10.39 59.25
C ALA A 630 65.18 -11.33 58.95
N GLN A 631 65.04 -11.71 57.67
CA GLN A 631 64.29 -12.83 57.11
C GLN A 631 64.98 -14.20 57.43
N PRO A 632 64.43 -15.37 57.04
CA PRO A 632 63.01 -15.77 57.01
C PRO A 632 62.73 -17.24 57.44
N SER A 633 61.49 -17.49 57.93
CA SER A 633 60.62 -18.70 57.80
C SER A 633 61.13 -20.10 58.26
N PRO A 634 60.26 -21.07 58.64
CA PRO A 634 58.84 -21.21 58.30
C PRO A 634 57.87 -21.48 59.47
N ALA A 635 56.57 -21.29 59.20
CA ALA A 635 55.44 -21.70 60.04
C ALA A 635 54.61 -22.76 59.30
N PRO A 636 54.01 -23.76 59.98
CA PRO A 636 52.97 -24.60 59.41
C PRO A 636 51.59 -23.98 59.59
N SER A 637 50.76 -24.19 58.56
CA SER A 637 49.45 -23.61 58.30
C SER A 637 48.29 -24.45 58.84
N SER A 638 47.36 -23.83 59.56
CA SER A 638 45.97 -24.29 59.68
C SER A 638 45.04 -23.09 59.97
N LEU A 639 44.03 -22.89 59.10
CA LEU A 639 42.80 -22.05 59.19
C LEU A 639 42.12 -22.07 57.80
N PRO A 640 40.80 -21.77 57.63
CA PRO A 640 39.62 -22.36 58.30
C PRO A 640 38.40 -22.61 57.36
N GLU A 641 37.38 -23.31 57.86
CA GLU A 641 36.08 -23.69 57.27
C GLU A 641 35.26 -22.63 56.49
N ALA A 642 35.58 -21.33 56.58
CA ALA A 642 34.81 -20.28 55.92
C ALA A 642 35.00 -20.24 54.39
N ILE A 643 36.14 -20.72 53.89
CA ILE A 643 36.46 -20.70 52.45
C ILE A 643 35.66 -21.79 51.70
N LYS A 644 35.44 -22.95 52.33
CA LYS A 644 34.66 -24.06 51.71
C LYS A 644 33.20 -23.69 51.46
N LYS A 645 32.54 -22.98 52.37
CA LYS A 645 31.15 -22.51 52.16
C LYS A 645 31.02 -21.47 51.05
N SER A 646 32.06 -20.66 50.83
CA SER A 646 32.09 -19.70 49.72
C SER A 646 32.20 -20.41 48.37
N GLU A 647 33.00 -21.48 48.28
CA GLU A 647 33.16 -22.25 47.05
C GLU A 647 31.90 -23.07 46.72
N GLU A 648 31.22 -23.62 47.73
CA GLU A 648 29.93 -24.32 47.54
C GLU A 648 28.82 -23.39 47.03
N LEU A 649 28.72 -22.17 47.57
CA LEU A 649 27.74 -21.18 47.10
C LEU A 649 28.00 -20.70 45.67
N VAL A 650 29.27 -20.61 45.27
CA VAL A 650 29.66 -20.25 43.89
C VAL A 650 29.34 -21.39 42.93
N ALA A 651 29.55 -22.64 43.33
CA ALA A 651 29.17 -23.81 42.54
C ALA A 651 27.65 -23.90 42.35
N GLU A 652 26.87 -23.64 43.41
CA GLU A 652 25.40 -23.64 43.35
C GLU A 652 24.86 -22.51 42.44
N ALA A 653 25.45 -21.32 42.51
CA ALA A 653 25.13 -20.20 41.63
C ALA A 653 25.43 -20.49 40.14
N HIS A 654 26.55 -21.16 39.85
CA HIS A 654 26.87 -21.59 38.49
C HIS A 654 25.87 -22.62 37.96
N THR A 655 25.46 -23.56 38.82
CA THR A 655 24.49 -24.59 38.46
C THR A 655 23.12 -23.99 38.12
N LEU A 656 22.69 -22.99 38.90
CA LEU A 656 21.44 -22.25 38.64
C LEU A 656 21.51 -21.41 37.36
N CYS A 657 22.66 -20.81 37.02
CA CYS A 657 22.83 -20.10 35.75
C CYS A 657 22.69 -21.03 34.55
N THR A 658 23.31 -22.22 34.59
CA THR A 658 23.21 -23.19 33.50
C THR A 658 21.78 -23.74 33.34
N GLN A 659 21.03 -23.90 34.44
CA GLN A 659 19.62 -24.28 34.38
C GLN A 659 18.75 -23.18 33.74
N LEU A 660 19.03 -21.91 34.04
CA LEU A 660 18.34 -20.78 33.43
C LEU A 660 18.61 -20.68 31.92
N GLU A 661 19.87 -20.85 31.49
CA GLU A 661 20.25 -20.84 30.08
C GLU A 661 19.56 -21.96 29.29
N ASN A 662 19.48 -23.17 29.86
CA ASN A 662 18.77 -24.28 29.23
C ASN A 662 17.27 -24.02 29.12
N ALA A 663 16.63 -23.47 30.15
CA ALA A 663 15.21 -23.11 30.12
C ALA A 663 14.91 -22.02 29.08
N MET A 664 15.80 -21.04 28.93
CA MET A 664 15.69 -20.03 27.87
C MET A 664 15.80 -20.66 26.47
N GLN A 665 16.73 -21.59 26.27
CA GLN A 665 16.94 -22.26 24.99
C GLN A 665 15.74 -23.14 24.59
N ASP A 666 15.10 -23.79 25.55
CA ASP A 666 13.88 -24.58 25.32
C ASP A 666 12.67 -23.68 25.03
N THR A 667 12.54 -22.54 25.71
CA THR A 667 11.49 -21.54 25.43
C THR A 667 11.63 -20.94 24.03
N ILE A 668 12.87 -20.72 23.56
CA ILE A 668 13.14 -20.25 22.19
C ILE A 668 12.75 -21.31 21.15
N LYS A 669 13.01 -22.60 21.42
CA LYS A 669 12.59 -23.71 20.54
C LYS A 669 11.08 -23.88 20.50
N GLU A 670 10.38 -23.68 21.62
CA GLU A 670 8.92 -23.69 21.68
C GLU A 670 8.29 -22.51 20.92
N GLN A 671 8.91 -21.32 20.96
CA GLN A 671 8.49 -20.17 20.13
C GLN A 671 8.65 -20.44 18.62
N ASP A 672 9.75 -21.08 18.20
CA ASP A 672 9.98 -21.44 16.80
C ASP A 672 9.02 -22.53 16.29
N GLN A 673 8.62 -23.47 17.15
CA GLN A 673 7.59 -24.45 16.82
C GLN A 673 6.18 -23.84 16.79
N SER A 674 5.87 -22.89 17.69
CA SER A 674 4.60 -22.18 17.73
C SER A 674 4.38 -21.24 16.52
N LEU A 675 5.46 -20.69 15.94
CA LEU A 675 5.41 -19.91 14.69
C LEU A 675 5.16 -20.79 13.45
N ARG A 676 5.58 -22.06 13.50
CA ARG A 676 5.36 -23.04 12.42
C ARG A 676 4.01 -23.77 12.51
N SER A 677 3.32 -23.73 13.66
CA SER A 677 2.02 -24.36 13.87
C SER A 677 0.83 -23.48 13.49
N LEU A 678 1.06 -22.24 13.05
CA LEU A 678 0.02 -21.37 12.52
C LEU A 678 -0.24 -21.75 11.05
N ASP A 679 -1.49 -22.05 10.72
CA ASP A 679 -1.92 -22.31 9.36
C ASP A 679 -1.86 -21.00 8.56
N TRP A 680 -0.94 -20.94 7.59
CA TRP A 680 -0.71 -19.80 6.72
C TRP A 680 -1.41 -19.95 5.36
N SER A 681 -2.24 -20.99 5.17
CA SER A 681 -2.93 -21.28 3.90
C SER A 681 -3.82 -20.14 3.40
N TRP A 682 -4.26 -19.25 4.28
CA TRP A 682 -5.10 -18.09 3.96
C TRP A 682 -4.31 -16.85 3.46
N LEU A 683 -2.97 -16.87 3.52
CA LEU A 683 -2.11 -15.82 2.96
C LEU A 683 -1.78 -16.05 1.46
N GLN A 684 -2.06 -17.23 0.93
CA GLN A 684 -1.76 -17.53 -0.47
C GLN A 684 -2.79 -16.87 -1.39
N THR A 685 -2.30 -16.10 -2.34
CA THR A 685 -3.11 -15.62 -3.47
C THR A 685 -3.55 -16.80 -4.34
N GLU A 686 -4.71 -16.70 -5.02
CA GLU A 686 -5.22 -17.77 -5.91
C GLU A 686 -4.20 -18.15 -7.03
N GLU A 687 -3.25 -17.28 -7.37
CA GLU A 687 -2.13 -17.61 -8.28
C GLU A 687 -1.06 -18.54 -7.67
N GLU A 688 -0.86 -18.50 -6.35
CA GLU A 688 0.09 -19.39 -5.64
C GLU A 688 -0.51 -20.77 -5.38
N GLN A 689 -1.83 -20.87 -5.19
CA GLN A 689 -2.51 -22.17 -5.10
C GLN A 689 -2.53 -22.92 -6.43
N ASN A 690 -2.75 -22.22 -7.55
CA ASN A 690 -2.73 -22.84 -8.88
C ASN A 690 -1.34 -23.30 -9.35
N SER A 691 -0.26 -22.67 -8.86
CA SER A 691 1.12 -23.09 -9.18
C SER A 691 1.58 -24.28 -8.33
N LEU A 692 1.04 -24.45 -7.11
CA LEU A 692 1.28 -25.62 -6.27
C LEU A 692 0.49 -26.86 -6.75
N GLU A 693 -0.75 -26.70 -7.24
CA GLU A 693 -1.53 -27.80 -7.81
C GLU A 693 -1.01 -28.30 -9.17
N GLN A 694 -0.24 -27.49 -9.90
CA GLN A 694 0.44 -27.93 -11.13
C GLN A 694 1.80 -28.60 -10.88
N ALA A 695 2.32 -28.54 -9.66
CA ALA A 695 3.61 -29.11 -9.27
C ALA A 695 3.48 -30.36 -8.37
N SER A 696 2.26 -30.81 -8.06
CA SER A 696 1.97 -32.01 -7.26
C SER A 696 1.43 -33.17 -8.10
#